data_AF-A0A6C0CDN2-F1
#
_entry.id   AF-A0A6C0CDN2-F1
#
_cell.length_a   1.000
_cell.length_b   1.000
_cell.length_c   1.000
_cell.angle_alpha   90.00
_cell.angle_beta   90.00
_cell.angle_gamma   90.00
#
_symmetry.space_group_name_H-M   'P 1'
#
loop_
_entity.id
_entity.type
_entity.pdbx_description
1 polymer ?
#
loop_
_entity_poly.entity_id
_entity_poly.type
_entity_poly.pdbx_seq_one_letter_code
_entity_poly.pdbx_strand_id
1 'polypeptide(L)'
;MSKKSNEAICIRNAGTWANVKPEHKFDSGKFNKEMVLNDLPMLSPKIYDMIKRINELDEQDMAVDNKYYKHIIYSDIAGVHGAKMVASSLIANNFSLVYSNKFALKPDIQDKNKTFGLLTTSTVYQKPLTVGLKKKMMTLMNERPNNIYGENMRIIILDSGYKEGLDVFDVKYMHILEPLETKAEYTQVIGRGTRYCGQSGLPFTPNQGWALNIFRYNLRYDNDNTVHDLYIKHSNKNISAFNFIADIEAIIIASAVDTPLTENLHLLSDKNNRFYDYMIAKNNIKVEKPKRRDLIEVVNNIRGKIYTNEAIIDCKKKCKGVLEDFPAASALLIIAAVFVIDKIGEGDDIKNTQKGKKLYKGNLNNKVQNYIRDGDLLKYLNEKYPKPHLCNVIDRSQNFCDAINKLWMNPINFLKIFGDKIIEHLDYYKKIKAINDKNYTDALKFIFKYKSKLILKKPKFEPVPPKVKMTNFELYKYVEKHYAPYKWEHINIVNKCIMEVIEDADANANDADAKAVAAPKNNIVTFSHTQNFVQKFLTPQSPYKGMLLFHSVGSGKTCTAIATATNSFDREGYKILWVTRHTLKEDIWKNMFDNICNVIIQDRLNNGEILPSTKAKRMEFLGKNWLPPISYKQFTNLIKGKNKYYKLMVALNGKEDPFRKTLIIIDEVHKIYGSSLSALEKPNPEVLQSMVQNSYKVSGENSLKLLLMTATPITDDHMSSIKIINLLLENYERFPEEFDRFKTMFCNENGLFTEKGGQEFMNRITGLVSYIDRANDRSQFAYPVIRDVLVDIKRKQDNNMGIEEINKKIQEYEDRINNKEVKLSKDEIKEIKKELNGMKKEKKNADKVKGEPRDVIDFINNCFIKKPAGKVKKDVNDDEDDNAVKAPKAPKECPEGKVLNPNTGRCIKDKTGTAGAAKAPKSAKAPKAPKECPEGKVLNPNTGRCIKQKERDAKFSF
;
A
#
# COMPACT_ATOMS: atom_id res chain seq x y z
N MET A 1 -23.31 9.67 1.01
CA MET A 1 -22.87 9.69 -0.41
C MET A 1 -23.05 11.11 -0.93
N SER A 2 -21.98 11.86 -1.14
CA SER A 2 -22.04 13.01 -2.04
C SER A 2 -22.21 12.43 -3.45
N LYS A 3 -23.40 12.61 -4.03
CA LYS A 3 -23.65 12.21 -5.42
C LYS A 3 -22.71 13.08 -6.26
N LYS A 4 -21.68 12.50 -6.89
CA LYS A 4 -20.78 13.24 -7.78
C LYS A 4 -21.64 14.04 -8.75
N SER A 5 -21.33 15.33 -8.93
CA SER A 5 -22.08 16.19 -9.85
C SER A 5 -22.14 15.53 -11.23
N ASN A 6 -23.28 15.62 -11.90
CA ASN A 6 -23.44 15.14 -13.28
C ASN A 6 -22.39 15.78 -14.21
N GLU A 7 -21.97 17.01 -13.91
CA GLU A 7 -20.91 17.73 -14.62
C GLU A 7 -19.55 17.04 -14.47
N ALA A 8 -19.16 16.67 -13.25
CA ALA A 8 -17.89 15.98 -12.99
C ALA A 8 -17.80 14.65 -13.74
N ILE A 9 -18.88 13.87 -13.75
CA ILE A 9 -18.94 12.61 -14.50
C ILE A 9 -18.82 12.87 -16.01
N CYS A 10 -19.50 13.91 -16.52
CA CYS A 10 -19.41 14.30 -17.93
C CYS A 10 -17.97 14.68 -18.32
N ILE A 11 -17.32 15.57 -17.55
CA ILE A 11 -15.94 16.03 -17.78
C ILE A 11 -14.98 14.83 -17.82
N ARG A 12 -15.09 13.92 -16.86
CA ARG A 12 -14.19 12.77 -16.78
C ARG A 12 -14.38 11.79 -17.94
N ASN A 13 -15.62 11.50 -18.32
CA ASN A 13 -15.92 10.64 -19.46
C ASN A 13 -15.47 11.25 -20.78
N ALA A 14 -15.79 12.52 -21.03
CA ALA A 14 -15.40 13.25 -22.22
C ALA A 14 -13.87 13.34 -22.34
N GLY A 15 -13.19 13.65 -21.23
CA GLY A 15 -11.74 13.74 -21.16
C GLY A 15 -10.99 12.44 -21.45
N THR A 16 -11.63 11.28 -21.41
CA THR A 16 -11.04 10.00 -21.85
C THR A 16 -11.47 9.62 -23.26
N TRP A 17 -12.77 9.59 -23.55
CA TRP A 17 -13.25 9.47 -24.92
C TRP A 17 -14.51 10.31 -25.11
N ALA A 18 -14.38 11.36 -25.91
CA ALA A 18 -15.48 12.24 -26.28
C ALA A 18 -16.39 11.60 -27.34
N ASN A 19 -17.71 11.77 -27.16
CA ASN A 19 -18.73 11.37 -28.15
C ASN A 19 -18.60 9.92 -28.67
N VAL A 20 -18.73 8.93 -27.78
CA VAL A 20 -18.67 7.52 -28.17
C VAL A 20 -19.84 7.12 -29.08
N LYS A 21 -19.56 6.75 -30.33
CA LYS A 21 -20.54 6.25 -31.30
C LYS A 21 -20.53 4.71 -31.39
N PRO A 22 -21.60 4.05 -31.90
CA PRO A 22 -21.61 2.61 -32.14
C PRO A 22 -20.46 2.09 -33.01
N GLU A 23 -20.01 2.91 -33.96
CA GLU A 23 -18.91 2.63 -34.90
C GLU A 23 -17.56 2.55 -34.18
N HIS A 24 -17.43 3.18 -33.00
CA HIS A 24 -16.21 3.10 -32.19
C HIS A 24 -16.14 1.85 -31.32
N LYS A 25 -17.24 1.10 -31.15
CA LYS A 25 -17.32 -0.01 -30.19
C LYS A 25 -16.97 -1.33 -30.86
N PHE A 26 -15.85 -1.95 -30.48
CA PHE A 26 -15.40 -3.21 -31.08
C PHE A 26 -16.40 -4.37 -30.96
N ASP A 27 -17.27 -4.33 -29.95
CA ASP A 27 -18.29 -5.34 -29.71
C ASP A 27 -19.67 -4.98 -30.30
N SER A 28 -19.71 -3.97 -31.17
CA SER A 28 -20.88 -3.56 -31.97
C SER A 28 -20.76 -4.09 -33.39
N GLY A 29 -21.87 -4.50 -34.00
CA GLY A 29 -21.90 -4.90 -35.41
C GLY A 29 -21.61 -3.76 -36.40
N LYS A 30 -21.58 -2.51 -35.92
CA LYS A 30 -21.24 -1.31 -36.70
C LYS A 30 -19.77 -0.90 -36.59
N PHE A 31 -18.94 -1.65 -35.87
CA PHE A 31 -17.56 -1.27 -35.61
C PHE A 31 -16.79 -0.95 -36.89
N ASN A 32 -16.13 0.21 -36.94
CA ASN A 32 -15.31 0.64 -38.07
C ASN A 32 -13.92 1.06 -37.56
N LYS A 33 -12.90 0.31 -37.99
CA LYS A 33 -11.51 0.52 -37.61
C LYS A 33 -10.94 1.86 -38.11
N GLU A 34 -11.23 2.22 -39.36
CA GLU A 34 -10.71 3.47 -39.95
C GLU A 34 -11.30 4.69 -39.25
N MET A 35 -12.60 4.65 -38.93
CA MET A 35 -13.25 5.72 -38.18
C MET A 35 -12.63 5.90 -36.80
N VAL A 36 -12.33 4.80 -36.09
CA VAL A 36 -11.62 4.86 -34.81
C VAL A 36 -10.26 5.52 -34.98
N LEU A 37 -9.46 5.12 -35.97
CA LEU A 37 -8.13 5.70 -36.21
C LEU A 37 -8.19 7.19 -36.54
N ASN A 38 -9.17 7.63 -37.33
CA ASN A 38 -9.35 9.02 -37.72
C ASN A 38 -9.81 9.90 -36.55
N ASP A 39 -10.73 9.41 -35.72
CA ASP A 39 -11.31 10.17 -34.61
C ASP A 39 -10.40 10.17 -33.36
N LEU A 40 -9.54 9.15 -33.20
CA LEU A 40 -8.70 8.93 -32.01
C LEU A 40 -7.86 10.16 -31.59
N PRO A 41 -7.13 10.85 -32.49
CA PRO A 41 -6.31 12.00 -32.11
C PRO A 41 -7.11 13.19 -31.57
N MET A 42 -8.37 13.36 -31.99
CA MET A 42 -9.21 14.50 -31.61
C MET A 42 -10.14 14.19 -30.43
N LEU A 43 -10.72 12.98 -30.42
CA LEU A 43 -11.73 12.58 -29.43
C LEU A 43 -11.13 11.84 -28.22
N SER A 44 -9.93 11.27 -28.35
CA SER A 44 -9.21 10.63 -27.25
C SER A 44 -7.67 10.80 -27.37
N PRO A 45 -7.15 12.03 -27.25
CA PRO A 45 -5.71 12.29 -27.37
C PRO A 45 -4.84 11.47 -26.40
N LYS A 46 -5.37 11.14 -25.21
CA LYS A 46 -4.65 10.32 -24.22
C LYS A 46 -4.45 8.87 -24.68
N ILE A 47 -5.48 8.24 -25.27
CA ILE A 47 -5.34 6.86 -25.78
C ILE A 47 -4.44 6.87 -27.02
N TYR A 48 -4.53 7.91 -27.86
CA TYR A 48 -3.61 8.12 -28.98
C TYR A 48 -2.14 8.16 -28.52
N ASP A 49 -1.81 9.06 -27.58
CA ASP A 49 -0.44 9.19 -27.06
C ASP A 49 0.03 7.91 -26.34
N MET A 50 -0.87 7.24 -25.61
CA MET A 50 -0.56 5.97 -24.97
C MET A 50 -0.16 4.89 -25.97
N ILE A 51 -0.89 4.73 -27.09
CA ILE A 51 -0.55 3.74 -28.12
C ILE A 51 0.78 4.12 -28.80
N LYS A 52 1.00 5.41 -29.11
CA LYS A 52 2.28 5.88 -29.65
C LYS A 52 3.43 5.52 -28.73
N ARG A 53 3.26 5.72 -27.43
CA ARG A 53 4.27 5.41 -26.41
C ARG A 53 4.53 3.92 -26.26
N ILE A 54 3.50 3.08 -26.35
CA ILE A 54 3.69 1.63 -26.36
C ILE A 54 4.61 1.24 -27.53
N ASN A 55 4.40 1.81 -28.72
CA ASN A 55 5.26 1.55 -29.88
C ASN A 55 6.69 2.08 -29.68
N GLU A 56 6.86 3.28 -29.12
CA GLU A 56 8.19 3.85 -28.80
C GLU A 56 8.96 3.00 -27.78
N LEU A 57 8.26 2.48 -26.75
CA LEU A 57 8.85 1.57 -25.76
C LEU A 57 9.23 0.23 -26.38
N ASP A 58 8.41 -0.27 -27.31
CA ASP A 58 8.69 -1.49 -28.05
C ASP A 58 9.95 -1.38 -28.91
N GLU A 59 10.11 -0.25 -29.61
CA GLU A 59 11.32 0.02 -30.39
C GLU A 59 12.57 0.06 -29.49
N GLN A 60 12.46 0.69 -28.32
CA GLN A 60 13.55 0.75 -27.33
C GLN A 60 13.89 -0.63 -26.75
N ASP A 61 12.87 -1.39 -26.35
CA ASP A 61 13.07 -2.71 -25.75
C ASP A 61 13.61 -3.73 -26.76
N MET A 62 13.16 -3.66 -28.01
CA MET A 62 13.71 -4.48 -29.09
C MET A 62 15.16 -4.10 -29.42
N ALA A 63 15.51 -2.80 -29.36
CA ALA A 63 16.87 -2.34 -29.60
C ALA A 63 17.85 -2.74 -28.48
N VAL A 64 17.40 -2.75 -27.22
CA VAL A 64 18.26 -3.02 -26.05
C VAL A 64 18.28 -4.52 -25.70
N ASP A 65 17.11 -5.15 -25.61
CA ASP A 65 16.95 -6.49 -25.06
C ASP A 65 16.54 -7.54 -26.12
N ASN A 66 16.17 -7.12 -27.34
CA ASN A 66 15.53 -7.97 -28.37
C ASN A 66 14.31 -8.74 -27.83
N LYS A 67 13.52 -8.07 -26.97
CA LYS A 67 12.33 -8.62 -26.31
C LYS A 67 11.22 -7.58 -26.25
N TYR A 68 9.98 -8.04 -26.32
CA TYR A 68 8.82 -7.27 -25.87
C TYR A 68 8.59 -7.48 -24.37
N TYR A 69 7.84 -6.57 -23.76
CA TYR A 69 7.44 -6.70 -22.36
C TYR A 69 5.93 -6.56 -22.18
N LYS A 70 5.46 -7.03 -21.02
CA LYS A 70 4.05 -6.97 -20.64
C LYS A 70 3.65 -5.58 -20.15
N HIS A 71 2.41 -5.20 -20.45
CA HIS A 71 1.81 -3.92 -20.03
C HIS A 71 0.50 -4.13 -19.26
N ILE A 72 0.26 -3.28 -18.27
CA ILE A 72 -1.08 -3.07 -17.68
C ILE A 72 -1.61 -1.72 -18.18
N ILE A 73 -2.85 -1.70 -18.67
CA ILE A 73 -3.58 -0.45 -18.95
C ILE A 73 -4.76 -0.38 -17.99
N TYR A 74 -4.84 0.68 -17.19
CA TYR A 74 -5.91 0.92 -16.23
C TYR A 74 -6.69 2.18 -16.61
N SER A 75 -8.02 2.08 -16.61
CA SER A 75 -8.93 3.23 -16.68
C SER A 75 -9.86 3.20 -15.47
N ASP A 76 -9.96 4.33 -14.76
CA ASP A 76 -10.86 4.45 -13.61
C ASP A 76 -12.34 4.59 -14.04
N ILE A 77 -12.57 4.82 -15.33
CA ILE A 77 -13.90 5.05 -15.89
C ILE A 77 -14.61 3.72 -16.12
N ALA A 78 -15.70 3.53 -15.38
CA ALA A 78 -16.64 2.44 -15.61
C ALA A 78 -17.50 2.71 -16.86
N GLY A 79 -18.05 1.65 -17.45
CA GLY A 79 -18.91 1.78 -18.63
C GLY A 79 -18.15 1.74 -19.95
N VAL A 80 -18.64 2.54 -20.91
CA VAL A 80 -18.20 2.42 -22.31
C VAL A 80 -16.98 3.27 -22.63
N HIS A 81 -16.77 4.41 -21.96
CA HIS A 81 -15.76 5.42 -22.33
C HIS A 81 -14.31 5.02 -21.99
N GLY A 82 -14.10 4.18 -20.97
CA GLY A 82 -12.78 3.80 -20.49
C GLY A 82 -12.21 2.56 -21.18
N ALA A 83 -12.03 1.47 -20.41
CA ALA A 83 -11.37 0.23 -20.86
C ALA A 83 -11.91 -0.35 -22.18
N LYS A 84 -13.21 -0.21 -22.49
CA LYS A 84 -13.77 -0.67 -23.77
C LYS A 84 -13.26 0.14 -24.98
N MET A 85 -13.08 1.46 -24.84
CA MET A 85 -12.52 2.28 -25.92
C MET A 85 -11.02 2.07 -26.08
N VAL A 86 -10.31 1.75 -25.01
CA VAL A 86 -8.92 1.26 -25.10
C VAL A 86 -8.87 -0.01 -25.96
N ALA A 87 -9.73 -0.99 -25.67
CA ALA A 87 -9.81 -2.22 -26.44
C ALA A 87 -10.15 -1.97 -27.91
N SER A 88 -11.11 -1.08 -28.20
CA SER A 88 -11.43 -0.65 -29.56
C SER A 88 -10.23 -0.03 -30.28
N SER A 89 -9.49 0.83 -29.60
CA SER A 89 -8.33 1.53 -30.16
C SER A 89 -7.16 0.58 -30.44
N LEU A 90 -6.94 -0.40 -29.56
CA LEU A 90 -5.95 -1.46 -29.78
C LEU A 90 -6.34 -2.36 -30.96
N ILE A 91 -7.61 -2.78 -31.05
CA ILE A 91 -8.10 -3.54 -32.22
C ILE A 91 -7.94 -2.73 -33.50
N ALA A 92 -8.24 -1.43 -33.46
CA ALA A 92 -8.03 -0.53 -34.59
C ALA A 92 -6.53 -0.36 -34.95
N ASN A 93 -5.62 -0.63 -34.03
CA ASN A 93 -4.17 -0.67 -34.25
C ASN A 93 -3.63 -2.12 -34.45
N ASN A 94 -4.48 -3.03 -34.93
CA ASN A 94 -4.15 -4.43 -35.25
C ASN A 94 -3.78 -5.33 -34.06
N PHE A 95 -4.16 -4.97 -32.83
CA PHE A 95 -4.04 -5.88 -31.70
C PHE A 95 -5.22 -6.86 -31.64
N SER A 96 -4.93 -8.06 -31.16
CA SER A 96 -5.88 -9.17 -31.07
C SER A 96 -6.34 -9.42 -29.63
N LEU A 97 -7.65 -9.38 -29.41
CA LEU A 97 -8.27 -9.81 -28.15
C LEU A 97 -8.14 -11.33 -28.00
N VAL A 98 -7.58 -11.79 -26.87
CA VAL A 98 -7.25 -13.21 -26.62
C VAL A 98 -8.45 -14.15 -26.45
N TYR A 99 -9.67 -13.63 -26.41
CA TYR A 99 -10.89 -14.43 -26.31
C TYR A 99 -11.92 -14.08 -27.38
N SER A 100 -12.77 -15.05 -27.70
CA SER A 100 -13.88 -14.92 -28.65
C SER A 100 -15.13 -14.32 -28.00
N ASN A 101 -16.15 -14.01 -28.80
CA ASN A 101 -17.48 -13.60 -28.33
C ASN A 101 -18.20 -14.65 -27.47
N LYS A 102 -17.73 -15.90 -27.47
CA LYS A 102 -18.17 -16.99 -26.59
C LYS A 102 -17.40 -17.06 -25.26
N PHE A 103 -16.50 -16.10 -25.00
CA PHE A 103 -15.60 -16.07 -23.83
C PHE A 103 -14.71 -17.32 -23.70
N ALA A 104 -14.38 -17.95 -24.82
CA ALA A 104 -13.33 -18.97 -24.91
C ALA A 104 -12.02 -18.32 -25.38
N LEU A 105 -10.90 -18.70 -24.77
CA LEU A 105 -9.56 -18.30 -25.22
C LEU A 105 -9.33 -18.78 -26.65
N LYS A 106 -8.68 -17.96 -27.47
CA LYS A 106 -8.30 -18.31 -28.83
C LYS A 106 -6.97 -19.09 -28.81
N PRO A 107 -6.90 -20.32 -29.36
CA PRO A 107 -5.69 -21.12 -29.34
C PRO A 107 -4.61 -20.58 -30.29
N ASP A 108 -4.99 -20.04 -31.45
CA ASP A 108 -4.07 -19.54 -32.47
C ASP A 108 -4.34 -18.05 -32.74
N ILE A 109 -3.45 -17.19 -32.27
CA ILE A 109 -3.43 -15.76 -32.59
C ILE A 109 -2.24 -15.50 -33.50
N GLN A 110 -2.49 -14.92 -34.68
CA GLN A 110 -1.47 -14.71 -35.73
C GLN A 110 -0.26 -13.89 -35.24
N ASP A 111 -0.51 -12.73 -34.65
CA ASP A 111 0.54 -11.88 -34.10
C ASP A 111 0.54 -11.99 -32.57
N LYS A 112 1.43 -12.85 -32.07
CA LYS A 112 1.66 -13.07 -30.63
C LYS A 112 2.13 -11.82 -29.88
N ASN A 113 2.84 -10.92 -30.58
CA ASN A 113 3.38 -9.68 -30.00
C ASN A 113 2.34 -8.56 -29.89
N LYS A 114 1.17 -8.71 -30.54
CA LYS A 114 0.04 -7.78 -30.47
C LYS A 114 -1.20 -8.41 -29.85
N THR A 115 -1.03 -9.06 -28.72
CA THR A 115 -2.13 -9.70 -27.97
C THR A 115 -2.57 -8.87 -26.78
N PHE A 116 -3.87 -8.85 -26.48
CA PHE A 116 -4.37 -8.24 -25.26
C PHE A 116 -5.60 -8.93 -24.67
N GLY A 117 -5.79 -8.75 -23.37
CA GLY A 117 -7.01 -9.09 -22.66
C GLY A 117 -7.76 -7.89 -22.14
N LEU A 118 -9.08 -7.99 -22.13
CA LEU A 118 -9.96 -7.00 -21.52
C LEU A 118 -10.70 -7.63 -20.33
N LEU A 119 -10.49 -7.07 -19.14
CA LEU A 119 -11.29 -7.31 -17.95
C LEU A 119 -12.04 -6.03 -17.58
N THR A 120 -13.36 -6.03 -17.78
CA THR A 120 -14.26 -4.91 -17.47
C THR A 120 -15.51 -5.39 -16.74
N THR A 121 -16.06 -4.51 -15.91
CA THR A 121 -17.36 -4.66 -15.25
C THR A 121 -18.52 -4.44 -16.19
N SER A 122 -18.28 -3.73 -17.30
CA SER A 122 -19.26 -3.51 -18.36
C SER A 122 -19.51 -4.80 -19.14
N THR A 123 -20.66 -4.88 -19.81
CA THR A 123 -20.92 -5.99 -20.73
C THR A 123 -20.02 -5.90 -21.95
N VAL A 124 -19.56 -7.06 -22.41
CA VAL A 124 -18.79 -7.25 -23.65
C VAL A 124 -19.60 -8.23 -24.50
N TYR A 125 -19.88 -7.87 -25.76
CA TYR A 125 -20.82 -8.61 -26.61
C TYR A 125 -22.18 -8.83 -25.92
N GLN A 126 -22.66 -7.78 -25.23
CA GLN A 126 -23.92 -7.76 -24.48
C GLN A 126 -24.01 -8.76 -23.31
N LYS A 127 -22.89 -9.40 -22.93
CA LYS A 127 -22.82 -10.37 -21.82
C LYS A 127 -21.82 -9.91 -20.76
N PRO A 128 -22.07 -10.16 -19.46
CA PRO A 128 -21.05 -9.94 -18.43
C PRO A 128 -19.92 -10.96 -18.57
N LEU A 129 -18.69 -10.56 -18.25
CA LEU A 129 -17.56 -11.48 -18.25
C LEU A 129 -17.72 -12.58 -17.20
N THR A 130 -17.30 -13.80 -17.53
CA THR A 130 -17.41 -14.94 -16.61
C THR A 130 -16.19 -15.02 -15.67
N VAL A 131 -16.41 -15.52 -14.45
CA VAL A 131 -15.32 -15.80 -13.50
C VAL A 131 -14.32 -16.81 -14.07
N GLY A 132 -14.80 -17.78 -14.86
CA GLY A 132 -13.97 -18.76 -15.55
C GLY A 132 -13.02 -18.13 -16.58
N LEU A 133 -13.50 -17.16 -17.37
CA LEU A 133 -12.65 -16.41 -18.29
C LEU A 133 -11.56 -15.62 -17.55
N LYS A 134 -11.94 -14.90 -16.47
CA LYS A 134 -10.97 -14.18 -15.62
C LYS A 134 -9.85 -15.13 -15.16
N LYS A 135 -10.20 -16.30 -14.62
CA LYS A 135 -9.22 -17.29 -14.13
C LYS A 135 -8.28 -17.75 -15.26
N LYS A 136 -8.83 -18.11 -16.43
CA LYS A 136 -8.05 -18.55 -17.59
C LYS A 136 -7.10 -17.46 -18.10
N MET A 137 -7.56 -16.22 -18.21
CA MET A 137 -6.73 -15.09 -18.61
C MET A 137 -5.59 -14.83 -17.61
N MET A 138 -5.85 -14.91 -16.31
CA MET A 138 -4.81 -14.70 -15.31
C MET A 138 -3.80 -15.83 -15.26
N THR A 139 -4.22 -17.09 -15.49
CA THR A 139 -3.29 -18.21 -15.68
C THR A 139 -2.37 -17.94 -16.87
N LEU A 140 -2.94 -17.52 -18.02
CA LEU A 140 -2.17 -17.22 -19.23
C LEU A 140 -1.19 -16.05 -19.02
N MET A 141 -1.66 -14.95 -18.43
CA MET A 141 -0.86 -13.74 -18.20
C MET A 141 0.36 -14.01 -17.30
N ASN A 142 0.19 -14.83 -16.26
CA ASN A 142 1.19 -15.08 -15.22
C ASN A 142 1.99 -16.39 -15.43
N GLU A 143 1.85 -17.05 -16.57
CA GLU A 143 2.57 -18.27 -16.88
C GLU A 143 4.08 -18.00 -17.00
N ARG A 144 4.89 -18.80 -16.29
CA ARG A 144 6.36 -18.77 -16.34
C ARG A 144 6.89 -20.16 -16.72
N PRO A 145 7.93 -20.25 -17.58
CA PRO A 145 8.60 -19.14 -18.26
C PRO A 145 7.84 -18.60 -19.49
N ASN A 146 6.82 -19.32 -19.96
CA ASN A 146 6.23 -19.18 -21.29
C ASN A 146 5.59 -17.82 -21.62
N ASN A 147 5.24 -17.00 -20.63
CA ASN A 147 4.66 -15.67 -20.88
C ASN A 147 5.39 -14.54 -20.15
N ILE A 148 6.66 -14.70 -19.75
CA ILE A 148 7.46 -13.64 -19.11
C ILE A 148 7.52 -12.37 -19.98
N TYR A 149 7.64 -12.54 -21.29
CA TYR A 149 7.76 -11.44 -22.27
C TYR A 149 6.46 -11.17 -23.05
N GLY A 150 5.35 -11.82 -22.67
CA GLY A 150 4.02 -11.54 -23.25
C GLY A 150 3.70 -12.26 -24.56
N GLU A 151 4.42 -13.32 -24.93
CA GLU A 151 4.23 -14.08 -26.18
C GLU A 151 2.82 -14.70 -26.32
N ASN A 152 2.17 -15.04 -25.21
CA ASN A 152 0.79 -15.56 -25.22
C ASN A 152 -0.24 -14.46 -24.95
N MET A 153 0.12 -13.52 -24.07
CA MET A 153 -0.72 -12.40 -23.69
C MET A 153 0.14 -11.25 -23.20
N ARG A 154 0.22 -10.19 -24.00
CA ARG A 154 1.13 -9.08 -23.76
C ARG A 154 0.52 -7.95 -22.93
N ILE A 155 -0.70 -7.54 -23.25
CA ILE A 155 -1.35 -6.39 -22.61
C ILE A 155 -2.60 -6.83 -21.85
N ILE A 156 -2.79 -6.33 -20.63
CA ILE A 156 -4.06 -6.48 -19.90
C ILE A 156 -4.70 -5.11 -19.63
N ILE A 157 -5.96 -4.97 -20.06
CA ILE A 157 -6.77 -3.77 -19.84
C ILE A 157 -7.72 -4.02 -18.68
N LEU A 158 -7.71 -3.12 -17.71
CA LEU A 158 -8.50 -3.16 -16.49
C LEU A 158 -9.35 -1.89 -16.36
N ASP A 159 -10.59 -2.03 -15.89
CA ASP A 159 -11.40 -0.90 -15.42
C ASP A 159 -11.43 -0.78 -13.88
N SER A 160 -12.15 0.21 -13.37
CA SER A 160 -12.27 0.47 -11.93
C SER A 160 -12.86 -0.67 -11.09
N GLY A 161 -13.48 -1.68 -11.70
CA GLY A 161 -13.90 -2.87 -10.97
C GLY A 161 -12.80 -3.88 -10.69
N TYR A 162 -11.65 -3.76 -11.36
CA TYR A 162 -10.48 -4.63 -11.18
C TYR A 162 -9.31 -3.95 -10.47
N LYS A 163 -9.57 -2.87 -9.72
CA LYS A 163 -8.59 -2.26 -8.80
C LYS A 163 -8.11 -3.19 -7.69
N GLU A 164 -8.80 -4.32 -7.49
CA GLU A 164 -8.52 -5.33 -6.49
C GLU A 164 -8.67 -6.77 -7.01
N GLY A 165 -8.09 -7.72 -6.26
CA GLY A 165 -8.32 -9.16 -6.47
C GLY A 165 -7.73 -9.69 -7.78
N LEU A 166 -6.58 -9.16 -8.19
CA LEU A 166 -5.86 -9.57 -9.39
C LEU A 166 -4.37 -9.24 -9.26
N ASP A 167 -3.48 -10.18 -9.57
CA ASP A 167 -2.04 -9.99 -9.46
C ASP A 167 -1.44 -10.27 -10.84
N VAL A 168 -0.67 -9.33 -11.40
CA VAL A 168 -0.05 -9.45 -12.73
C VAL A 168 1.46 -9.55 -12.55
N PHE A 169 2.05 -10.63 -13.05
CA PHE A 169 3.48 -10.91 -12.93
C PHE A 169 4.25 -10.50 -14.18
N ASP A 170 5.52 -10.16 -13.96
CA ASP A 170 6.54 -9.81 -14.96
C ASP A 170 6.11 -8.68 -15.90
N VAL A 171 5.35 -7.72 -15.36
CA VAL A 171 4.99 -6.47 -16.03
C VAL A 171 6.14 -5.46 -15.89
N LYS A 172 6.54 -4.84 -17.01
CA LYS A 172 7.55 -3.76 -17.06
C LYS A 172 6.90 -2.37 -17.09
N TYR A 173 5.70 -2.28 -17.69
CA TYR A 173 4.99 -1.01 -17.92
C TYR A 173 3.55 -1.00 -17.41
N MET A 174 3.14 0.15 -16.88
CA MET A 174 1.77 0.42 -16.47
C MET A 174 1.33 1.78 -17.01
N HIS A 175 0.13 1.82 -17.61
CA HIS A 175 -0.49 3.02 -18.15
C HIS A 175 -1.78 3.32 -17.35
N ILE A 176 -1.86 4.49 -16.76
CA ILE A 176 -3.03 4.96 -16.01
C ILE A 176 -3.64 6.12 -16.81
N LEU A 177 -4.81 5.88 -17.43
CA LEU A 177 -5.40 6.80 -18.41
C LEU A 177 -6.01 8.07 -17.81
N GLU A 178 -6.36 8.05 -16.53
CA GLU A 178 -6.86 9.21 -15.80
C GLU A 178 -6.15 9.33 -14.45
N PRO A 179 -5.78 10.54 -13.99
CA PRO A 179 -5.28 10.70 -12.64
C PRO A 179 -6.33 10.19 -11.63
N LEU A 180 -5.85 9.43 -10.65
CA LEU A 180 -6.66 8.85 -9.58
C LEU A 180 -6.89 9.88 -8.48
N GLU A 181 -8.04 9.80 -7.81
CA GLU A 181 -8.46 10.85 -6.88
C GLU A 181 -7.69 10.82 -5.55
N THR A 182 -7.27 9.62 -5.14
CA THR A 182 -6.68 9.39 -3.82
C THR A 182 -5.43 8.52 -3.92
N LYS A 183 -4.50 8.73 -2.98
CA LYS A 183 -3.30 7.88 -2.81
C LYS A 183 -3.66 6.41 -2.53
N ALA A 184 -4.80 6.17 -1.86
CA ALA A 184 -5.31 4.83 -1.59
C ALA A 184 -5.65 4.09 -2.89
N GLU A 185 -6.43 4.70 -3.78
CA GLU A 185 -6.74 4.13 -5.10
C GLU A 185 -5.47 3.89 -5.91
N TYR A 186 -4.55 4.85 -5.89
CA TYR A 186 -3.25 4.72 -6.53
C TYR A 186 -2.47 3.48 -6.06
N THR A 187 -2.40 3.27 -4.74
CA THR A 187 -1.73 2.12 -4.14
C THR A 187 -2.40 0.80 -4.53
N GLN A 188 -3.73 0.76 -4.59
CA GLN A 188 -4.48 -0.44 -4.98
C GLN A 188 -4.26 -0.82 -6.44
N VAL A 189 -4.24 0.19 -7.33
CA VAL A 189 -4.06 0.05 -8.77
C VAL A 189 -2.62 -0.38 -9.10
N ILE A 190 -1.61 0.29 -8.54
CA ILE A 190 -0.21 -0.10 -8.78
C ILE A 190 0.15 -1.41 -8.12
N GLY A 191 -0.47 -1.71 -6.98
CA GLY A 191 -0.37 -3.00 -6.32
C GLY A 191 -0.87 -4.18 -7.16
N ARG A 192 -1.47 -3.97 -8.34
CA ARG A 192 -1.73 -5.04 -9.32
C ARG A 192 -0.44 -5.49 -10.01
N GLY A 193 0.53 -4.59 -10.18
CA GLY A 193 1.84 -4.84 -10.77
C GLY A 193 2.96 -5.04 -9.73
N THR A 194 2.92 -4.44 -8.53
CA THR A 194 4.01 -4.52 -7.55
C THR A 194 3.81 -5.61 -6.48
N ARG A 195 3.77 -6.87 -6.90
CA ARG A 195 3.56 -8.02 -6.00
C ARG A 195 4.87 -8.61 -5.50
N TYR A 196 4.81 -9.34 -4.39
CA TYR A 196 5.96 -10.05 -3.82
C TYR A 196 6.54 -11.01 -4.87
N CYS A 197 7.81 -10.81 -5.24
CA CYS A 197 8.50 -11.50 -6.32
C CYS A 197 7.73 -11.50 -7.66
N GLY A 198 6.85 -10.52 -7.86
CA GLY A 198 6.00 -10.42 -9.03
C GLY A 198 6.79 -10.17 -10.32
N GLN A 199 7.96 -9.54 -10.22
CA GLN A 199 8.86 -9.24 -11.34
C GLN A 199 10.04 -10.22 -11.45
N SER A 200 10.02 -11.33 -10.71
CA SER A 200 11.19 -12.22 -10.62
C SER A 200 11.58 -12.89 -11.94
N GLY A 201 10.72 -12.88 -12.98
CA GLY A 201 11.07 -13.31 -14.33
C GLY A 201 11.83 -12.24 -15.14
N LEU A 202 11.85 -10.99 -14.70
CA LEU A 202 12.57 -9.88 -15.35
C LEU A 202 14.00 -9.73 -14.79
N PRO A 203 14.93 -9.14 -15.56
CA PRO A 203 16.29 -8.85 -15.07
C PRO A 203 16.28 -7.98 -13.80
N PHE A 204 17.00 -8.40 -12.77
CA PHE A 204 17.18 -7.64 -11.53
C PHE A 204 18.45 -6.79 -11.63
N THR A 205 18.33 -5.48 -11.39
CA THR A 205 19.50 -4.59 -11.36
C THR A 205 20.07 -4.51 -9.95
N PRO A 206 21.33 -4.94 -9.68
CA PRO A 206 21.92 -4.85 -8.35
C PRO A 206 21.87 -3.42 -7.79
N ASN A 207 21.59 -3.27 -6.49
CA ASN A 207 21.42 -1.98 -5.79
C ASN A 207 20.25 -1.09 -6.27
N GLN A 208 19.53 -1.47 -7.33
CA GLN A 208 18.37 -0.73 -7.83
C GLN A 208 17.07 -1.53 -7.70
N GLY A 209 17.06 -2.81 -8.02
CA GLY A 209 15.90 -3.70 -8.02
C GLY A 209 15.20 -3.80 -9.38
N TRP A 210 13.92 -4.21 -9.39
CA TRP A 210 13.07 -4.18 -10.58
C TRP A 210 12.30 -2.86 -10.67
N ALA A 211 12.39 -2.19 -11.82
CA ALA A 211 11.59 -1.00 -12.08
C ALA A 211 10.23 -1.38 -12.67
N LEU A 212 9.14 -0.83 -12.13
CA LEU A 212 7.84 -0.77 -12.80
C LEU A 212 7.65 0.65 -13.33
N ASN A 213 7.69 0.83 -14.65
CA ASN A 213 7.55 2.15 -15.28
C ASN A 213 6.05 2.50 -15.43
N ILE A 214 5.64 3.60 -14.80
CA ILE A 214 4.23 4.00 -14.70
C ILE A 214 4.01 5.32 -15.42
N PHE A 215 3.18 5.31 -16.46
CA PHE A 215 2.79 6.48 -17.22
C PHE A 215 1.39 6.94 -16.80
N ARG A 216 1.28 8.16 -16.27
CA ARG A 216 0.00 8.75 -15.86
C ARG A 216 -0.41 9.79 -16.88
N TYR A 217 -1.51 9.55 -17.58
CA TYR A 217 -1.98 10.43 -18.64
C TYR A 217 -2.96 11.47 -18.10
N ASN A 218 -2.66 12.74 -18.34
CA ASN A 218 -3.56 13.86 -18.07
C ASN A 218 -3.69 14.72 -19.33
N LEU A 219 -4.79 15.45 -19.44
CA LEU A 219 -5.11 16.29 -20.58
C LEU A 219 -5.06 17.75 -20.15
N ARG A 220 -4.31 18.59 -20.85
CA ARG A 220 -4.31 20.03 -20.62
C ARG A 220 -5.64 20.60 -21.13
N TYR A 221 -6.36 21.33 -20.27
CA TYR A 221 -7.62 21.97 -20.63
C TYR A 221 -7.37 23.40 -21.12
N ASP A 222 -6.55 24.15 -20.37
CA ASP A 222 -6.03 25.47 -20.73
C ASP A 222 -4.59 25.62 -20.21
N ASN A 223 -4.00 26.82 -20.27
CA ASN A 223 -2.60 27.04 -19.87
C ASN A 223 -2.34 26.75 -18.38
N ASP A 224 -3.36 26.85 -17.53
CA ASP A 224 -3.23 26.81 -16.06
C ASP A 224 -3.84 25.55 -15.44
N ASN A 225 -4.78 24.91 -16.14
CA ASN A 225 -5.60 23.82 -15.60
C ASN A 225 -5.57 22.58 -16.50
N THR A 226 -5.60 21.42 -15.85
CA THR A 226 -5.85 20.14 -16.49
C THR A 226 -7.32 19.75 -16.41
N VAL A 227 -7.75 18.80 -17.24
CA VAL A 227 -9.09 18.23 -17.18
C VAL A 227 -9.35 17.55 -15.83
N HIS A 228 -8.30 17.04 -15.16
CA HIS A 228 -8.44 16.51 -13.81
C HIS A 228 -8.73 17.62 -12.77
N ASP A 229 -8.09 18.78 -12.87
CA ASP A 229 -8.35 19.91 -11.96
C ASP A 229 -9.79 20.40 -12.10
N LEU A 230 -10.26 20.50 -13.34
CA LEU A 230 -11.64 20.81 -13.67
C LEU A 230 -12.61 19.76 -13.10
N TYR A 231 -12.27 18.48 -13.23
CA TYR A 231 -13.02 17.40 -12.61
C TYR A 231 -13.12 17.55 -11.08
N ILE A 232 -12.01 17.82 -10.39
CA ILE A 232 -11.99 17.99 -8.93
C ILE A 232 -12.83 19.20 -8.51
N LYS A 233 -12.68 20.34 -9.20
CA LYS A 233 -13.45 21.57 -8.94
C LYS A 233 -14.96 21.35 -9.01
N HIS A 234 -15.43 20.57 -10.00
CA HIS A 234 -16.86 20.28 -10.19
C HIS A 234 -17.34 19.05 -9.39
N SER A 235 -16.47 18.38 -8.62
CA SER A 235 -16.82 17.16 -7.89
C SER A 235 -17.51 17.39 -6.53
N ASN A 236 -17.80 18.65 -6.15
CA ASN A 236 -18.36 19.05 -4.85
C ASN A 236 -17.53 18.55 -3.63
N LYS A 237 -16.20 18.45 -3.77
CA LYS A 237 -15.33 17.97 -2.69
C LYS A 237 -14.83 19.12 -1.81
N ASN A 238 -14.82 18.88 -0.50
CA ASN A 238 -14.38 19.84 0.50
C ASN A 238 -12.84 19.83 0.62
N ILE A 239 -12.18 20.95 0.32
CA ILE A 239 -10.71 21.11 0.43
C ILE A 239 -10.21 20.74 1.84
N SER A 240 -10.95 21.13 2.89
CA SER A 240 -10.58 20.79 4.26
C SER A 240 -10.57 19.28 4.53
N ALA A 241 -11.41 18.51 3.83
CA ALA A 241 -11.40 17.04 3.92
C ALA A 241 -10.17 16.44 3.25
N PHE A 242 -9.64 17.04 2.18
CA PHE A 242 -8.38 16.59 1.55
C PHE A 242 -7.17 16.86 2.44
N ASN A 243 -7.09 18.05 3.03
CA ASN A 243 -6.05 18.40 4.01
C ASN A 243 -6.09 17.44 5.19
N PHE A 244 -7.29 17.14 5.69
CA PHE A 244 -7.48 16.16 6.75
C PHE A 244 -7.00 14.76 6.34
N ILE A 245 -7.32 14.27 5.13
CA ILE A 245 -6.86 12.95 4.64
C ILE A 245 -5.32 12.85 4.64
N ALA A 246 -4.63 13.91 4.22
CA ALA A 246 -3.17 13.91 4.21
C ALA A 246 -2.59 13.85 5.64
N ASP A 247 -3.11 14.68 6.54
CA ASP A 247 -2.65 14.70 7.93
C ASP A 247 -3.01 13.43 8.72
N ILE A 248 -4.23 12.91 8.55
CA ILE A 248 -4.69 11.72 9.30
C ILE A 248 -3.85 10.50 8.95
N GLU A 249 -3.42 10.36 7.69
CA GLU A 249 -2.50 9.30 7.29
C GLU A 249 -1.14 9.49 7.98
N ALA A 250 -0.57 10.70 7.92
CA ALA A 250 0.73 11.01 8.49
C ALA A 250 0.79 10.82 10.02
N ILE A 251 -0.25 11.26 10.75
CA ILE A 251 -0.30 11.14 12.21
C ILE A 251 -0.54 9.69 12.67
N ILE A 252 -1.34 8.90 11.93
CA ILE A 252 -1.51 7.47 12.20
C ILE A 252 -0.18 6.72 12.02
N ILE A 253 0.58 7.04 10.97
CA ILE A 253 1.90 6.46 10.71
C ILE A 253 2.87 6.83 11.83
N ALA A 254 2.94 8.12 12.21
CA ALA A 254 3.83 8.57 13.29
C ALA A 254 3.49 7.92 14.64
N SER A 255 2.20 7.63 14.87
CA SER A 255 1.71 7.00 16.11
C SER A 255 1.83 5.47 16.13
N ALA A 256 2.31 4.86 15.04
CA ALA A 256 2.40 3.41 14.95
C ALA A 256 3.34 2.86 16.03
N VAL A 257 2.95 1.74 16.63
CA VAL A 257 3.64 1.17 17.79
C VAL A 257 5.01 0.59 17.45
N ASP A 258 5.20 0.17 16.20
CA ASP A 258 6.42 -0.42 15.65
C ASP A 258 7.32 0.61 14.95
N THR A 259 6.98 1.90 14.99
CA THR A 259 7.83 3.00 14.50
C THR A 259 9.30 2.87 14.95
N PRO A 260 9.65 2.73 16.26
CA PRO A 260 11.06 2.65 16.70
C PRO A 260 11.84 1.45 16.14
N LEU A 261 11.13 0.43 15.65
CA LEU A 261 11.70 -0.78 15.07
C LEU A 261 11.82 -0.70 13.54
N THR A 262 11.10 0.23 12.91
CA THR A 262 10.89 0.28 11.45
C THR A 262 11.40 1.57 10.81
N GLU A 263 11.99 2.50 11.57
CA GLU A 263 12.59 3.74 11.06
C GLU A 263 13.51 3.53 9.85
N ASN A 264 14.38 2.50 9.91
CA ASN A 264 15.31 2.15 8.85
C ASN A 264 14.65 1.68 7.55
N LEU A 265 13.40 1.21 7.63
CA LEU A 265 12.61 0.75 6.49
C LEU A 265 11.83 1.92 5.86
N HIS A 266 11.28 2.82 6.67
CA HIS A 266 10.38 3.87 6.19
C HIS A 266 11.04 5.21 5.92
N LEU A 267 12.23 5.46 6.49
CA LEU A 267 12.96 6.72 6.41
C LEU A 267 12.06 7.92 6.74
N LEU A 268 11.33 7.84 7.86
CA LEU A 268 10.29 8.82 8.20
C LEU A 268 10.83 10.25 8.32
N SER A 269 12.06 10.42 8.82
CA SER A 269 12.77 11.70 8.86
C SER A 269 13.00 12.27 7.45
N ASP A 270 13.32 11.42 6.49
CA ASP A 270 13.64 11.84 5.12
C ASP A 270 12.36 12.15 4.32
N LYS A 271 11.19 11.72 4.83
CA LYS A 271 9.87 11.99 4.28
C LYS A 271 9.18 13.21 4.90
N ASN A 272 9.84 13.97 5.78
CA ASN A 272 9.32 15.17 6.45
C ASN A 272 7.94 14.96 7.12
N ASN A 273 7.77 13.88 7.89
CA ASN A 273 6.52 13.68 8.62
C ASN A 273 6.46 14.61 9.85
N ARG A 274 5.71 15.71 9.72
CA ARG A 274 5.58 16.75 10.75
C ARG A 274 5.22 16.25 12.15
N PHE A 275 4.42 15.18 12.27
CA PHE A 275 4.00 14.65 13.58
C PHE A 275 5.10 13.83 14.24
N TYR A 276 5.83 13.05 13.44
CA TYR A 276 7.01 12.34 13.92
C TYR A 276 8.10 13.33 14.33
N ASP A 277 8.41 14.31 13.49
CA ASP A 277 9.44 15.32 13.78
C ASP A 277 9.10 16.12 15.05
N TYR A 278 7.83 16.52 15.20
CA TYR A 278 7.33 17.16 16.41
C TYR A 278 7.50 16.26 17.66
N MET A 279 7.12 14.98 17.57
CA MET A 279 7.27 14.03 18.67
C MET A 279 8.73 13.85 19.08
N ILE A 280 9.65 13.75 18.12
CA ILE A 280 11.09 13.59 18.37
C ILE A 280 11.69 14.88 18.98
N ALA A 281 11.39 16.04 18.40
CA ALA A 281 11.91 17.33 18.84
C ALA A 281 11.41 17.73 20.23
N LYS A 282 10.10 17.63 20.49
CA LYS A 282 9.50 18.00 21.79
C LYS A 282 10.04 17.19 22.95
N ASN A 283 10.38 15.92 22.70
CA ASN A 283 10.86 15.02 23.74
C ASN A 283 12.40 14.98 23.84
N ASN A 284 13.11 15.96 23.24
CA ASN A 284 14.58 16.05 23.25
C ASN A 284 15.26 14.74 22.84
N ILE A 285 14.65 13.96 21.93
CA ILE A 285 15.37 12.86 21.29
C ILE A 285 16.35 13.50 20.31
N LYS A 286 17.49 13.97 20.81
CA LYS A 286 18.69 13.94 19.97
C LYS A 286 18.83 12.49 19.56
N VAL A 287 19.00 12.23 18.26
CA VAL A 287 19.64 10.99 17.81
C VAL A 287 21.06 11.06 18.39
N GLU A 288 21.18 10.73 19.67
CA GLU A 288 22.47 10.66 20.33
C GLU A 288 23.19 9.56 19.59
N LYS A 289 24.20 9.93 18.80
CA LYS A 289 25.27 8.99 18.47
C LYS A 289 25.60 8.30 19.80
N PRO A 290 25.54 6.96 19.87
CA PRO A 290 25.62 6.26 21.14
C PRO A 290 26.82 6.77 21.89
N LYS A 291 26.62 7.32 23.11
CA LYS A 291 27.72 7.84 23.92
C LYS A 291 28.83 6.81 23.93
N ARG A 292 30.01 7.21 23.43
CA ARG A 292 31.18 6.36 23.34
C ARG A 292 31.51 5.85 24.75
N ARG A 293 31.34 4.55 24.99
CA ARG A 293 31.61 3.93 26.30
C ARG A 293 33.10 4.00 26.66
N ASP A 294 33.91 4.22 25.64
CA ASP A 294 35.32 4.50 25.59
C ASP A 294 35.70 5.94 25.98
N LEU A 295 34.73 6.83 26.29
CA LEU A 295 35.02 8.20 26.72
C LEU A 295 35.86 8.24 28.00
N ILE A 296 37.04 8.86 27.91
CA ILE A 296 37.90 9.21 29.03
C ILE A 296 37.66 10.69 29.34
N GLU A 297 37.03 10.97 30.47
CA GLU A 297 36.83 12.33 30.96
C GLU A 297 38.01 12.74 31.85
N VAL A 298 38.64 13.87 31.52
CA VAL A 298 39.74 14.47 32.27
C VAL A 298 39.27 15.83 32.79
N VAL A 299 39.18 15.97 34.10
CA VAL A 299 38.75 17.22 34.74
C VAL A 299 39.98 17.99 35.20
N ASN A 300 40.23 19.16 34.62
CA ASN A 300 41.25 20.07 35.10
C ASN A 300 40.66 20.96 36.20
N ASN A 301 40.93 20.60 37.46
CA ASN A 301 40.42 21.31 38.65
C ASN A 301 41.01 22.72 38.84
N ILE A 302 42.10 23.06 38.13
CA ILE A 302 42.79 24.36 38.24
C ILE A 302 42.21 25.38 37.24
N ARG A 303 41.74 24.92 36.07
CA ARG A 303 41.22 25.76 34.97
C ARG A 303 39.73 25.59 34.67
N GLY A 304 39.03 24.70 35.37
CA GLY A 304 37.60 24.42 35.18
C GLY A 304 37.24 23.78 33.82
N LYS A 305 38.22 23.31 33.05
CA LYS A 305 38.01 22.69 31.73
C LYS A 305 37.91 21.17 31.84
N ILE A 306 36.89 20.61 31.19
CA ILE A 306 36.71 19.15 31.03
C ILE A 306 37.18 18.77 29.62
N TYR A 307 38.07 17.79 29.51
CA TYR A 307 38.54 17.23 28.24
C TYR A 307 38.04 15.80 28.06
N THR A 308 37.81 15.40 26.81
CA THR A 308 37.46 14.04 26.41
C THR A 308 38.51 13.48 25.43
N ASN A 309 38.58 12.16 25.30
CA ASN A 309 39.41 11.48 24.29
C ASN A 309 38.78 11.45 22.88
N GLU A 310 38.05 12.50 22.52
CA GLU A 310 37.44 12.64 21.19
C GLU A 310 38.41 13.20 20.15
N ALA A 311 39.53 13.76 20.61
CA ALA A 311 40.64 14.22 19.78
C ALA A 311 41.92 13.43 20.07
N ILE A 312 42.74 13.25 19.03
CA ILE A 312 44.07 12.65 19.15
C ILE A 312 44.99 13.52 20.02
N ILE A 313 45.89 12.87 20.75
CA ILE A 313 47.01 13.49 21.43
C ILE A 313 48.03 13.98 20.40
N ASP A 314 48.33 15.27 20.47
CA ASP A 314 49.46 15.89 19.77
C ASP A 314 50.77 15.56 20.49
N CYS A 315 51.47 14.53 20.03
CA CYS A 315 52.72 14.06 20.63
C CYS A 315 53.83 15.13 20.59
N LYS A 316 53.82 16.08 19.66
CA LYS A 316 54.83 17.16 19.61
C LYS A 316 54.80 18.05 20.86
N LYS A 317 53.68 18.06 21.59
CA LYS A 317 53.53 18.81 22.84
C LYS A 317 54.10 18.11 24.07
N LYS A 318 54.72 16.92 23.92
CA LYS A 318 55.38 16.19 25.02
C LYS A 318 54.50 16.06 26.26
N CYS A 319 53.27 15.58 26.03
CA CYS A 319 52.19 15.44 27.02
C CYS A 319 51.61 16.71 27.62
N LYS A 320 52.05 17.93 27.27
CA LYS A 320 51.41 19.17 27.76
C LYS A 320 49.94 19.24 27.33
N GLY A 321 49.07 19.69 28.23
CA GLY A 321 47.62 19.73 28.00
C GLY A 321 46.89 18.49 28.52
N VAL A 322 46.13 17.79 27.66
CA VAL A 322 45.18 16.75 28.13
C VAL A 322 45.87 15.59 28.87
N LEU A 323 47.05 15.14 28.42
CA LEU A 323 47.82 14.11 29.13
C LEU A 323 48.50 14.63 30.40
N GLU A 324 48.73 15.93 30.51
CA GLU A 324 49.29 16.57 31.70
C GLU A 324 48.30 16.43 32.86
N ASP A 325 47.04 16.76 32.58
CA ASP A 325 45.92 16.74 33.51
C ASP A 325 45.33 15.33 33.75
N PHE A 326 45.65 14.36 32.89
CA PHE A 326 45.09 13.00 33.00
C PHE A 326 45.75 12.18 34.13
N PRO A 327 45.01 11.79 35.19
CA PRO A 327 45.61 11.12 36.35
C PRO A 327 46.24 9.77 36.03
N ALA A 328 45.72 9.05 35.03
CA ALA A 328 46.22 7.75 34.61
C ALA A 328 47.15 7.81 33.39
N ALA A 329 47.70 8.99 33.06
CA ALA A 329 48.61 9.18 31.93
C ALA A 329 49.83 8.25 32.01
N SER A 330 50.42 8.06 33.19
CA SER A 330 51.56 7.14 33.37
C SER A 330 51.22 5.72 32.93
N ALA A 331 50.06 5.20 33.35
CA ALA A 331 49.61 3.86 32.98
C ALA A 331 49.36 3.73 31.48
N LEU A 332 48.70 4.73 30.86
CA LEU A 332 48.46 4.77 29.42
C LEU A 332 49.78 4.74 28.63
N LEU A 333 50.77 5.54 29.04
CA LEU A 333 52.08 5.59 28.40
C LEU A 333 52.87 4.28 28.57
N ILE A 334 52.80 3.65 29.75
CA ILE A 334 53.43 2.35 30.00
C ILE A 334 52.82 1.26 29.10
N ILE A 335 51.49 1.18 29.02
CA ILE A 335 50.80 0.19 28.18
C ILE A 335 51.18 0.38 26.71
N ALA A 336 51.21 1.62 26.24
CA ALA A 336 51.63 1.92 24.87
C ALA A 336 53.12 1.60 24.63
N ALA A 337 53.98 1.78 25.64
CA ALA A 337 55.41 1.46 25.53
C ALA A 337 55.61 -0.05 25.43
N VAL A 338 54.96 -0.85 26.28
CA VAL A 338 54.97 -2.33 26.20
C VAL A 338 54.46 -2.81 24.84
N PHE A 339 53.36 -2.23 24.35
CA PHE A 339 52.82 -2.56 23.02
C PHE A 339 53.84 -2.38 21.89
N VAL A 340 54.72 -1.36 22.00
CA VAL A 340 55.76 -1.07 21.01
C VAL A 340 57.01 -1.93 21.22
N ILE A 341 57.53 -2.03 22.44
CA ILE A 341 58.74 -2.81 22.78
C ILE A 341 58.58 -4.26 22.31
N ASP A 342 57.41 -4.85 22.57
CA ASP A 342 57.12 -6.25 22.28
C ASP A 342 56.51 -6.47 20.88
N LYS A 343 56.42 -5.42 20.05
CA LYS A 343 55.86 -5.45 18.68
C LYS A 343 54.49 -6.12 18.61
N ILE A 344 53.66 -5.89 19.61
CA ILE A 344 52.33 -6.48 19.73
C ILE A 344 51.48 -5.99 18.54
N GLY A 345 50.91 -6.93 17.77
CA GLY A 345 50.09 -6.60 16.59
C GLY A 345 50.84 -6.51 15.25
N GLU A 346 52.13 -6.87 15.17
CA GLU A 346 52.89 -6.95 13.90
C GLU A 346 53.04 -8.40 13.34
N GLY A 347 52.51 -9.44 14.00
CA GLY A 347 52.65 -10.87 13.64
C GLY A 347 51.36 -11.72 13.61
N ASP A 348 51.45 -13.02 13.94
CA ASP A 348 50.35 -14.02 13.87
C ASP A 348 49.15 -13.75 14.81
N ASP A 349 49.24 -12.73 15.67
CA ASP A 349 48.17 -12.28 16.59
C ASP A 349 46.86 -11.89 15.90
N ILE A 350 46.88 -11.65 14.59
CA ILE A 350 45.73 -11.23 13.79
C ILE A 350 45.02 -12.42 13.11
N LYS A 351 45.69 -13.57 12.92
CA LYS A 351 45.19 -14.67 12.08
C LYS A 351 43.97 -15.42 12.63
N ASN A 352 43.58 -15.21 13.89
CA ASN A 352 42.46 -15.89 14.53
C ASN A 352 41.16 -15.08 14.66
N THR A 353 40.97 -14.02 13.87
CA THR A 353 39.68 -13.28 13.87
C THR A 353 39.04 -13.21 12.49
N GLN A 354 37.86 -13.85 12.39
CA GLN A 354 37.03 -13.95 11.20
C GLN A 354 36.73 -12.58 10.53
N LYS A 355 36.70 -12.59 9.20
CA LYS A 355 36.14 -11.58 8.27
C LYS A 355 36.90 -10.24 8.16
N GLY A 356 37.99 -10.26 7.38
CA GLY A 356 38.18 -9.29 6.29
C GLY A 356 38.52 -7.83 6.61
N LYS A 357 38.70 -7.41 7.87
CA LYS A 357 39.28 -6.09 8.19
C LYS A 357 40.77 -6.22 8.42
N LYS A 358 41.59 -5.55 7.58
CA LYS A 358 43.02 -5.36 7.84
C LYS A 358 43.19 -4.59 9.16
N LEU A 359 43.37 -5.32 10.25
CA LEU A 359 43.62 -4.77 11.59
C LEU A 359 45.12 -4.46 11.68
N TYR A 360 45.42 -3.17 11.52
CA TYR A 360 46.72 -2.52 11.72
C TYR A 360 47.97 -3.26 11.21
N LYS A 361 48.52 -2.76 10.11
CA LYS A 361 49.97 -2.79 9.89
C LYS A 361 50.49 -1.44 10.37
N GLY A 362 51.49 -1.41 11.25
CA GLY A 362 52.30 -0.20 11.43
C GLY A 362 52.73 0.33 10.06
N ASN A 363 52.89 1.65 9.90
CA ASN A 363 53.29 2.20 8.60
C ASN A 363 54.73 1.77 8.29
N LEU A 364 54.88 0.64 7.59
CA LEU A 364 56.17 0.06 7.16
C LEU A 364 57.00 1.00 6.27
N ASN A 365 56.37 2.05 5.71
CA ASN A 365 56.99 2.98 4.77
C ASN A 365 57.31 4.36 5.38
N ASN A 366 57.21 4.53 6.70
CA ASN A 366 57.41 5.84 7.29
C ASN A 366 58.92 6.18 7.37
N LYS A 367 59.34 7.17 6.58
CA LYS A 367 60.73 7.68 6.51
C LYS A 367 61.15 8.54 7.71
N VAL A 368 60.36 8.59 8.78
CA VAL A 368 60.71 9.32 10.02
C VAL A 368 61.59 8.39 10.88
N GLN A 369 62.85 8.77 11.09
CA GLN A 369 63.81 8.01 11.91
C GLN A 369 63.21 7.75 13.31
N ASN A 370 63.04 6.48 13.70
CA ASN A 370 62.81 6.09 15.09
C ASN A 370 64.12 6.34 15.86
N TYR A 371 64.23 7.47 16.55
CA TYR A 371 65.46 7.86 17.27
C TYR A 371 65.57 7.26 18.68
N ILE A 372 64.68 6.36 19.06
CA ILE A 372 64.65 5.72 20.38
C ILE A 372 64.96 4.23 20.19
N ARG A 373 65.90 3.69 20.97
CA ARG A 373 66.13 2.24 21.01
C ARG A 373 65.08 1.62 21.95
N ASP A 374 64.58 0.43 21.64
CA ASP A 374 63.57 -0.26 22.48
C ASP A 374 64.04 -0.41 23.95
N GLY A 375 65.35 -0.55 24.16
CA GLY A 375 65.97 -0.55 25.50
C GLY A 375 65.79 0.74 26.30
N ASP A 376 65.63 1.90 25.65
CA ASP A 376 65.39 3.19 26.31
C ASP A 376 63.97 3.27 26.87
N LEU A 377 62.95 2.78 26.13
CA LEU A 377 61.57 2.69 26.61
C LEU A 377 61.45 1.70 27.77
N LEU A 378 62.11 0.54 27.66
CA LEU A 378 62.14 -0.48 28.70
C LEU A 378 62.75 0.05 30.00
N LYS A 379 63.84 0.83 29.91
CA LYS A 379 64.46 1.48 31.06
C LYS A 379 63.48 2.37 31.81
N TYR A 380 62.67 3.15 31.09
CA TYR A 380 61.70 4.07 31.70
C TYR A 380 60.58 3.37 32.46
N LEU A 381 60.29 2.09 32.17
CA LEU A 381 59.28 1.32 32.90
C LEU A 381 59.68 1.11 34.37
N ASN A 382 60.97 1.05 34.69
CA ASN A 382 61.44 0.86 36.07
C ASN A 382 61.60 2.17 36.86
N GLU A 383 61.54 3.33 36.20
CA GLU A 383 61.73 4.63 36.85
C GLU A 383 60.65 4.94 37.88
N LYS A 384 61.03 5.60 38.98
CA LYS A 384 60.10 6.02 40.05
C LYS A 384 59.01 6.96 39.52
N TYR A 385 59.34 7.75 38.51
CA TYR A 385 58.43 8.69 37.83
C TYR A 385 58.54 8.53 36.31
N PRO A 386 57.84 7.57 35.69
CA PRO A 386 58.04 7.24 34.27
C PRO A 386 57.47 8.29 33.31
N LYS A 387 56.41 9.01 33.70
CA LYS A 387 55.69 9.97 32.84
C LYS A 387 56.61 11.06 32.25
N PRO A 388 57.43 11.80 33.01
CA PRO A 388 58.36 12.78 32.44
C PRO A 388 59.30 12.19 31.37
N HIS A 389 59.84 10.99 31.60
CA HIS A 389 60.76 10.34 30.66
C HIS A 389 60.05 9.91 29.37
N LEU A 390 58.90 9.23 29.51
CA LEU A 390 58.08 8.78 28.37
C LEU A 390 57.54 9.96 27.55
N CYS A 391 57.12 11.04 28.22
CA CYS A 391 56.66 12.25 27.55
C CYS A 391 57.77 13.01 26.80
N ASN A 392 59.03 12.94 27.26
CA ASN A 392 60.16 13.57 26.59
C ASN A 392 60.56 12.89 25.28
N VAL A 393 60.14 11.65 25.08
CA VAL A 393 60.47 10.83 23.92
C VAL A 393 59.26 10.55 23.02
N ILE A 394 58.05 10.94 23.42
CA ILE A 394 56.80 10.66 22.70
C ILE A 394 56.78 11.18 21.24
N ASP A 395 57.50 12.27 20.95
CA ASP A 395 57.62 12.87 19.62
C ASP A 395 58.78 12.29 18.78
N ARG A 396 59.62 11.45 19.38
CA ARG A 396 60.81 10.84 18.74
C ARG A 396 60.56 9.44 18.17
N SER A 397 59.37 8.87 18.41
CA SER A 397 58.92 7.59 17.84
C SER A 397 57.46 7.67 17.39
N GLN A 398 57.23 7.48 16.09
CA GLN A 398 55.88 7.51 15.52
C GLN A 398 55.07 6.30 16.00
N ASN A 399 55.67 5.12 16.11
CA ASN A 399 55.00 3.92 16.58
C ASN A 399 54.48 4.09 18.02
N PHE A 400 55.26 4.76 18.87
CA PHE A 400 54.84 5.06 20.24
C PHE A 400 53.70 6.08 20.29
N CYS A 401 53.79 7.15 19.49
CA CYS A 401 52.69 8.12 19.36
C CYS A 401 51.39 7.47 18.84
N ASP A 402 51.49 6.58 17.85
CA ASP A 402 50.34 5.86 17.27
C ASP A 402 49.71 4.90 18.28
N ALA A 403 50.53 4.17 19.05
CA ALA A 403 50.07 3.29 20.12
C ALA A 403 49.30 4.06 21.20
N ILE A 404 49.85 5.20 21.65
CA ILE A 404 49.20 6.11 22.60
C ILE A 404 47.87 6.59 22.05
N ASN A 405 47.84 7.06 20.80
CA ASN A 405 46.61 7.60 20.21
C ASN A 405 45.52 6.55 20.02
N LYS A 406 45.86 5.32 19.68
CA LYS A 406 44.86 4.24 19.59
C LYS A 406 44.31 3.82 20.93
N LEU A 407 45.19 3.65 21.92
CA LEU A 407 44.79 3.33 23.27
C LEU A 407 43.95 4.46 23.87
N TRP A 408 44.31 5.71 23.59
CA TRP A 408 43.56 6.90 23.98
C TRP A 408 42.19 6.98 23.30
N MET A 409 42.11 6.85 21.98
CA MET A 409 40.88 7.04 21.20
C MET A 409 39.91 5.86 21.28
N ASN A 410 40.36 4.66 21.65
CA ASN A 410 39.51 3.47 21.77
C ASN A 410 40.06 2.46 22.80
N PRO A 411 40.17 2.83 24.09
CA PRO A 411 40.76 2.00 25.14
C PRO A 411 40.09 0.65 25.28
N ILE A 412 38.76 0.60 25.19
CA ILE A 412 37.99 -0.64 25.40
C ILE A 412 38.32 -1.67 24.32
N ASN A 413 38.23 -1.29 23.03
CA ASN A 413 38.43 -2.25 21.96
C ASN A 413 39.91 -2.59 21.77
N PHE A 414 40.82 -1.63 22.01
CA PHE A 414 42.26 -1.87 22.02
C PHE A 414 42.63 -2.94 23.07
N LEU A 415 42.17 -2.77 24.31
CA LEU A 415 42.46 -3.71 25.40
C LEU A 415 41.67 -5.02 25.30
N LYS A 416 40.54 -5.04 24.59
CA LYS A 416 39.84 -6.28 24.24
C LYS A 416 40.70 -7.18 23.34
N ILE A 417 41.41 -6.57 22.40
CA ILE A 417 42.21 -7.31 21.40
C ILE A 417 43.60 -7.63 21.96
N PHE A 418 44.27 -6.64 22.54
CA PHE A 418 45.69 -6.75 22.90
C PHE A 418 45.95 -6.85 24.41
N GLY A 419 44.94 -6.63 25.25
CA GLY A 419 45.13 -6.49 26.70
C GLY A 419 45.71 -7.74 27.36
N ASP A 420 45.29 -8.93 26.95
CA ASP A 420 45.81 -10.18 27.53
C ASP A 420 47.29 -10.40 27.22
N LYS A 421 47.70 -10.10 25.98
CA LYS A 421 49.10 -10.18 25.58
C LYS A 421 49.95 -9.12 26.29
N ILE A 422 49.43 -7.90 26.44
CA ILE A 422 50.11 -6.84 27.19
C ILE A 422 50.30 -7.24 28.67
N ILE A 423 49.31 -7.89 29.29
CA ILE A 423 49.42 -8.39 30.67
C ILE A 423 50.54 -9.43 30.79
N GLU A 424 50.60 -10.39 29.85
CA GLU A 424 51.67 -11.40 29.82
C GLU A 424 53.08 -10.78 29.81
N HIS A 425 53.30 -9.76 29.00
CA HIS A 425 54.58 -9.05 28.95
C HIS A 425 54.84 -8.20 30.20
N LEU A 426 53.81 -7.57 30.78
CA LEU A 426 53.94 -6.86 32.06
C LEU A 426 54.35 -7.82 33.19
N ASP A 427 53.79 -9.02 33.24
CA ASP A 427 54.14 -10.06 34.21
C ASP A 427 55.59 -10.54 34.04
N TYR A 428 56.03 -10.70 32.77
CA TYR A 428 57.42 -11.02 32.46
C TYR A 428 58.37 -9.91 32.94
N TYR A 429 58.10 -8.65 32.62
CA TYR A 429 58.92 -7.53 33.07
C TYR A 429 58.95 -7.39 34.58
N LYS A 430 57.86 -7.74 35.26
CA LYS A 430 57.81 -7.76 36.73
C LYS A 430 58.74 -8.83 37.31
N LYS A 431 58.74 -10.04 36.73
CA LYS A 431 59.63 -11.15 37.14
C LYS A 431 61.11 -10.79 36.99
N ILE A 432 61.49 -10.17 35.87
CA ILE A 432 62.89 -9.78 35.60
C ILE A 432 63.28 -8.41 36.22
N LYS A 433 62.41 -7.80 37.04
CA LYS A 433 62.62 -6.50 37.68
C LYS A 433 62.88 -5.33 36.71
N ALA A 434 62.34 -5.42 35.48
CA ALA A 434 62.39 -4.36 34.47
C ALA A 434 61.25 -3.31 34.62
N ILE A 435 60.29 -3.56 35.52
CA ILE A 435 59.22 -2.63 35.90
C ILE A 435 59.04 -2.66 37.43
N ASN A 436 58.85 -1.50 38.03
CA ASN A 436 58.61 -1.41 39.48
C ASN A 436 57.14 -1.73 39.85
N ASP A 437 56.90 -2.05 41.12
CA ASP A 437 55.57 -2.45 41.63
C ASP A 437 54.46 -1.44 41.33
N LYS A 438 54.77 -0.14 41.48
CA LYS A 438 53.80 0.93 41.27
C LYS A 438 53.37 0.99 39.81
N ASN A 439 54.33 1.04 38.89
CA ASN A 439 54.09 1.14 37.45
C ASN A 439 53.34 -0.10 36.92
N TYR A 440 53.72 -1.29 37.38
CA TYR A 440 53.02 -2.55 37.08
C TYR A 440 51.56 -2.50 37.56
N THR A 441 51.35 -2.11 38.82
CA THR A 441 50.00 -2.04 39.43
C THR A 441 49.12 -1.00 38.73
N ASP A 442 49.66 0.17 38.40
CA ASP A 442 48.92 1.24 37.73
C ASP A 442 48.53 0.83 36.30
N ALA A 443 49.41 0.15 35.56
CA ALA A 443 49.10 -0.42 34.25
C ALA A 443 47.99 -1.47 34.33
N LEU A 444 48.06 -2.43 35.25
CA LEU A 444 47.01 -3.44 35.43
C LEU A 444 45.67 -2.81 35.82
N LYS A 445 45.67 -1.86 36.77
CA LYS A 445 44.45 -1.14 37.17
C LYS A 445 43.80 -0.44 35.98
N PHE A 446 44.59 0.18 35.10
CA PHE A 446 44.08 0.79 33.88
C PHE A 446 43.48 -0.27 32.94
N ILE A 447 44.20 -1.35 32.66
CA ILE A 447 43.73 -2.43 31.78
C ILE A 447 42.40 -3.00 32.29
N PHE A 448 42.32 -3.37 33.57
CA PHE A 448 41.10 -3.93 34.16
C PHE A 448 39.95 -2.93 34.26
N LYS A 449 40.22 -1.64 34.51
CA LYS A 449 39.18 -0.59 34.52
C LYS A 449 38.44 -0.49 33.17
N TYR A 450 39.15 -0.61 32.05
CA TYR A 450 38.52 -0.52 30.72
C TYR A 450 38.08 -1.89 30.19
N LYS A 451 38.73 -2.99 30.59
CA LYS A 451 38.30 -4.36 30.26
C LYS A 451 37.00 -4.73 30.99
N SER A 452 36.84 -4.37 32.27
CA SER A 452 35.61 -4.62 33.04
C SER A 452 34.38 -3.85 32.51
N LYS A 453 34.57 -2.69 31.86
CA LYS A 453 33.51 -1.97 31.14
C LYS A 453 32.94 -2.74 29.93
N LEU A 454 33.60 -3.82 29.46
CA LEU A 454 33.04 -4.76 28.49
C LEU A 454 31.94 -5.65 29.09
N ILE A 455 31.91 -5.82 30.42
CA ILE A 455 31.09 -6.81 31.15
C ILE A 455 29.88 -6.16 31.84
N LEU A 456 29.29 -5.12 31.24
CA LEU A 456 27.88 -4.82 31.51
C LEU A 456 27.06 -5.56 30.48
N LYS A 457 26.69 -6.82 30.78
CA LYS A 457 25.63 -7.52 30.03
C LYS A 457 24.44 -6.57 30.03
N LYS A 458 24.05 -6.08 28.84
CA LYS A 458 22.84 -5.27 28.72
C LYS A 458 21.72 -6.07 29.41
N PRO A 459 20.90 -5.45 30.27
CA PRO A 459 19.72 -6.13 30.79
C PRO A 459 18.95 -6.67 29.58
N LYS A 460 18.76 -8.00 29.55
CA LYS A 460 18.05 -8.66 28.47
C LYS A 460 16.57 -8.43 28.74
N PHE A 461 15.97 -7.54 27.97
CA PHE A 461 14.53 -7.31 28.04
C PHE A 461 13.80 -8.37 27.23
N GLU A 462 12.78 -8.96 27.82
CA GLU A 462 11.90 -9.87 27.11
C GLU A 462 10.88 -9.08 26.27
N PRO A 463 10.54 -9.58 25.06
CA PRO A 463 9.56 -8.96 24.19
C PRO A 463 8.14 -9.28 24.69
N VAL A 464 7.72 -8.57 25.73
CA VAL A 464 6.40 -8.69 26.36
C VAL A 464 5.61 -7.39 26.23
N PRO A 465 4.27 -7.42 26.15
CA PRO A 465 3.48 -6.19 26.07
C PRO A 465 3.54 -5.40 27.38
N PRO A 466 3.34 -4.07 27.34
CA PRO A 466 3.22 -3.28 28.56
C PRO A 466 2.01 -3.76 29.36
N LYS A 467 2.04 -3.65 30.69
CA LYS A 467 0.92 -4.06 31.56
C LYS A 467 -0.26 -3.08 31.55
N VAL A 468 0.01 -1.81 31.24
CA VAL A 468 -0.96 -0.72 31.22
C VAL A 468 -0.79 0.10 29.94
N LYS A 469 -1.85 0.81 29.53
CA LYS A 469 -1.76 1.79 28.45
C LYS A 469 -0.75 2.88 28.84
N MET A 470 0.00 3.37 27.86
CA MET A 470 1.04 4.38 28.01
C MET A 470 0.76 5.53 27.05
N THR A 471 1.34 6.71 27.30
CA THR A 471 1.36 7.78 26.30
C THR A 471 2.15 7.36 25.07
N ASN A 472 1.97 8.07 23.95
CA ASN A 472 2.62 7.72 22.69
C ASN A 472 4.15 7.63 22.83
N PHE A 473 4.74 8.58 23.53
CA PHE A 473 6.19 8.64 23.74
C PHE A 473 6.71 7.57 24.71
N GLU A 474 5.99 7.30 25.80
CA GLU A 474 6.36 6.24 26.75
C GLU A 474 6.33 4.87 26.08
N LEU A 475 5.30 4.60 25.28
CA LEU A 475 5.20 3.36 24.53
C LEU A 475 6.32 3.24 23.50
N TYR A 476 6.65 4.33 22.80
CA TYR A 476 7.77 4.38 21.87
C TYR A 476 9.08 3.91 22.54
N LYS A 477 9.41 4.46 23.72
CA LYS A 477 10.60 4.06 24.50
C LYS A 477 10.51 2.64 25.04
N TYR A 478 9.33 2.21 25.45
CA TYR A 478 9.10 0.84 25.88
C TYR A 478 9.40 -0.16 24.75
N VAL A 479 8.86 0.09 23.55
CA VAL A 479 9.05 -0.78 22.38
C VAL A 479 10.51 -0.81 21.93
N GLU A 480 11.15 0.36 21.83
CA GLU A 480 12.58 0.50 21.49
C GLU A 480 13.46 -0.40 22.38
N LYS A 481 13.09 -0.54 23.65
CA LYS A 481 13.85 -1.29 24.66
C LYS A 481 13.49 -2.77 24.73
N HIS A 482 12.21 -3.12 24.81
CA HIS A 482 11.74 -4.49 25.02
C HIS A 482 11.72 -5.33 23.74
N TYR A 483 11.63 -4.68 22.58
CA TYR A 483 11.50 -5.34 21.27
C TYR A 483 12.68 -5.06 20.35
N ALA A 484 13.81 -4.60 20.90
CA ALA A 484 15.04 -4.33 20.15
C ALA A 484 15.50 -5.47 19.20
N PRO A 485 15.34 -6.77 19.52
CA PRO A 485 15.67 -7.86 18.58
C PRO A 485 14.86 -7.88 17.28
N TYR A 486 13.74 -7.15 17.22
CA TYR A 486 12.88 -7.01 16.05
C TYR A 486 13.08 -5.68 15.32
N LYS A 487 14.19 -4.97 15.59
CA LYS A 487 14.54 -3.77 14.82
C LYS A 487 15.01 -4.17 13.42
N TRP A 488 14.44 -3.52 12.39
CA TRP A 488 14.86 -3.70 11.01
C TRP A 488 16.24 -3.06 10.78
N GLU A 489 17.11 -3.79 10.09
CA GLU A 489 18.37 -3.25 9.57
C GLU A 489 18.11 -2.37 8.34
N HIS A 490 19.13 -1.60 7.93
CA HIS A 490 19.08 -0.89 6.65
C HIS A 490 18.93 -1.89 5.51
N ILE A 491 18.02 -1.61 4.58
CA ILE A 491 17.72 -2.51 3.47
C ILE A 491 18.93 -2.60 2.54
N ASN A 492 19.47 -3.80 2.39
CA ASN A 492 20.40 -4.13 1.31
C ASN A 492 19.62 -4.63 0.09
N ILE A 493 19.79 -3.97 -1.07
CA ILE A 493 19.04 -4.26 -2.29
C ILE A 493 19.74 -5.38 -3.08
N VAL A 494 19.39 -6.62 -2.74
CA VAL A 494 19.82 -7.86 -3.42
C VAL A 494 18.60 -8.64 -3.89
N ASN A 495 18.73 -9.49 -4.91
CA ASN A 495 17.58 -10.29 -5.35
C ASN A 495 17.31 -11.43 -4.35
N LYS A 496 16.23 -11.33 -3.57
CA LYS A 496 15.82 -12.37 -2.59
C LYS A 496 14.75 -13.32 -3.13
N CYS A 497 14.43 -13.25 -4.42
CA CYS A 497 13.40 -14.07 -5.07
C CYS A 497 13.97 -15.26 -5.84
N ILE A 498 15.29 -15.40 -5.90
CA ILE A 498 15.97 -16.58 -6.44
C ILE A 498 16.17 -17.55 -5.28
N MET A 499 15.69 -18.79 -5.43
CA MET A 499 16.10 -19.87 -4.54
C MET A 499 17.55 -20.21 -4.90
N GLU A 500 18.48 -20.10 -3.96
CA GLU A 500 19.82 -20.66 -4.17
C GLU A 500 19.64 -22.16 -4.45
N VAL A 501 20.02 -22.59 -5.65
CA VAL A 501 20.25 -24.00 -5.93
C VAL A 501 21.50 -24.34 -5.12
N ILE A 502 21.31 -24.98 -3.98
CA ILE A 502 22.41 -25.68 -3.33
C ILE A 502 22.70 -26.85 -4.26
N GLU A 503 23.73 -26.71 -5.09
CA GLU A 503 24.35 -27.86 -5.74
C GLU A 503 24.93 -28.71 -4.62
N ASP A 504 24.22 -29.77 -4.25
CA ASP A 504 24.78 -30.81 -3.41
C ASP A 504 25.98 -31.39 -4.16
N ALA A 505 27.19 -31.10 -3.67
CA ALA A 505 28.45 -31.52 -4.28
C ALA A 505 28.70 -33.04 -4.24
N ASP A 506 27.71 -33.86 -3.84
CA ASP A 506 27.87 -35.30 -3.58
C ASP A 506 26.76 -36.18 -4.18
N ALA A 507 26.24 -35.83 -5.37
CA ALA A 507 25.42 -36.75 -6.16
C ALA A 507 26.21 -37.26 -7.37
N ASN A 508 26.87 -38.41 -7.20
CA ASN A 508 27.46 -39.16 -8.31
C ASN A 508 26.41 -39.41 -9.39
N ALA A 509 26.76 -39.05 -10.62
CA ALA A 509 26.01 -39.35 -11.82
C ALA A 509 25.74 -40.86 -11.92
N ASN A 510 24.47 -41.22 -12.08
CA ASN A 510 23.95 -42.25 -12.99
C ASN A 510 22.53 -42.63 -12.55
N ASP A 511 21.55 -41.81 -12.93
CA ASP A 511 20.21 -42.33 -13.22
C ASP A 511 19.45 -41.33 -14.11
N ALA A 512 19.58 -41.53 -15.42
CA ALA A 512 18.90 -40.76 -16.44
C ALA A 512 17.48 -41.30 -16.65
N ASP A 513 16.65 -41.36 -15.61
CA ASP A 513 15.20 -41.61 -15.75
C ASP A 513 14.35 -41.26 -14.50
N ALA A 514 14.81 -40.31 -13.68
CA ALA A 514 13.96 -39.75 -12.63
C ALA A 514 13.00 -38.71 -13.22
N LYS A 515 11.80 -39.13 -13.64
CA LYS A 515 10.66 -38.22 -13.76
C LYS A 515 10.48 -37.51 -12.42
N ALA A 516 10.82 -36.23 -12.38
CA ALA A 516 10.62 -35.36 -11.24
C ALA A 516 9.12 -35.24 -10.92
N VAL A 517 8.60 -36.16 -10.11
CA VAL A 517 7.35 -35.94 -9.38
C VAL A 517 7.71 -35.05 -8.21
N ALA A 518 7.70 -33.74 -8.43
CA ALA A 518 7.87 -32.76 -7.37
C ALA A 518 6.67 -32.86 -6.41
N ALA A 519 6.85 -33.58 -5.30
CA ALA A 519 5.96 -33.44 -4.15
C ALA A 519 6.08 -32.00 -3.62
N PRO A 520 4.97 -31.31 -3.30
CA PRO A 520 5.06 -29.99 -2.72
C PRO A 520 5.67 -30.12 -1.31
N LYS A 521 6.94 -29.76 -1.15
CA LYS A 521 7.54 -29.56 0.17
C LYS A 521 6.76 -28.42 0.84
N ASN A 522 6.08 -28.72 1.94
CA ASN A 522 5.47 -27.69 2.77
C ASN A 522 6.60 -26.80 3.31
N ASN A 523 6.49 -25.48 3.15
CA ASN A 523 7.55 -24.55 3.55
C ASN A 523 7.19 -23.95 4.92
N ILE A 524 7.97 -24.28 5.94
CA ILE A 524 7.92 -23.59 7.25
C ILE A 524 8.39 -22.16 7.04
N VAL A 525 7.53 -21.18 7.33
CA VAL A 525 7.81 -19.77 7.06
C VAL A 525 8.66 -19.18 8.18
N THR A 526 9.79 -18.56 7.81
CA THR A 526 10.54 -17.68 8.72
C THR A 526 9.85 -16.32 8.80
N PHE A 527 9.45 -15.92 10.01
CA PHE A 527 8.75 -14.65 10.22
C PHE A 527 9.68 -13.44 10.08
N SER A 528 9.17 -12.36 9.49
CA SER A 528 9.83 -11.06 9.48
C SER A 528 9.90 -10.45 10.88
N HIS A 529 10.76 -9.45 11.07
CA HIS A 529 10.86 -8.74 12.34
C HIS A 529 9.51 -8.17 12.80
N THR A 530 8.73 -7.57 11.91
CA THR A 530 7.40 -7.06 12.27
C THR A 530 6.40 -8.17 12.58
N GLN A 531 6.45 -9.30 11.87
CA GLN A 531 5.62 -10.47 12.21
C GLN A 531 5.93 -11.01 13.60
N ASN A 532 7.22 -11.08 13.97
CA ASN A 532 7.67 -11.44 15.31
C ASN A 532 7.27 -10.42 16.38
N PHE A 533 7.33 -9.13 16.05
CA PHE A 533 6.87 -8.06 16.94
C PHE A 533 5.36 -8.17 17.23
N VAL A 534 4.51 -8.17 16.19
CA VAL A 534 3.06 -8.12 16.36
C VAL A 534 2.54 -9.32 17.16
N GLN A 535 3.04 -10.53 16.88
CA GLN A 535 2.58 -11.74 17.58
C GLN A 535 2.95 -11.79 19.08
N LYS A 536 3.94 -10.98 19.50
CA LYS A 536 4.38 -10.85 20.90
C LYS A 536 3.80 -9.61 21.59
N PHE A 537 3.46 -8.57 20.83
CA PHE A 537 2.86 -7.35 21.36
C PHE A 537 1.34 -7.45 21.53
N LEU A 538 0.63 -7.98 20.53
CA LEU A 538 -0.80 -8.21 20.62
C LEU A 538 -1.06 -9.62 21.16
N THR A 539 -1.24 -9.71 22.47
CA THR A 539 -1.61 -10.94 23.19
C THR A 539 -2.89 -10.72 23.99
N PRO A 540 -3.49 -11.78 24.58
CA PRO A 540 -4.58 -11.63 25.54
C PRO A 540 -4.28 -10.65 26.68
N GLN A 541 -3.07 -10.65 27.24
CA GLN A 541 -2.63 -9.77 28.35
C GLN A 541 -2.36 -8.33 27.93
N SER A 542 -2.27 -8.06 26.62
CA SER A 542 -2.06 -6.71 26.12
C SER A 542 -3.19 -5.78 26.60
N PRO A 543 -2.91 -4.58 27.12
CA PRO A 543 -3.92 -3.65 27.63
C PRO A 543 -4.78 -3.04 26.52
N TYR A 544 -4.41 -3.30 25.27
CA TYR A 544 -5.13 -2.86 24.08
C TYR A 544 -6.20 -3.88 23.67
N LYS A 545 -7.37 -3.38 23.27
CA LYS A 545 -8.51 -4.21 22.83
C LYS A 545 -8.36 -4.74 21.40
N GLY A 546 -7.30 -4.36 20.70
CA GLY A 546 -6.99 -4.85 19.38
C GLY A 546 -5.88 -4.05 18.71
N MET A 547 -5.68 -4.32 17.42
CA MET A 547 -4.69 -3.64 16.59
C MET A 547 -5.16 -3.55 15.13
N LEU A 548 -4.86 -2.43 14.49
CA LEU A 548 -4.92 -2.20 13.06
C LEU A 548 -3.55 -2.48 12.45
N LEU A 549 -3.45 -3.53 11.63
CA LEU A 549 -2.33 -3.76 10.74
C LEU A 549 -2.50 -2.88 9.50
N PHE A 550 -1.98 -1.66 9.57
CA PHE A 550 -1.86 -0.76 8.44
C PHE A 550 -0.61 -1.12 7.64
N HIS A 551 -0.65 -2.28 6.99
CA HIS A 551 0.50 -2.78 6.23
C HIS A 551 0.21 -2.82 4.73
N SER A 552 1.20 -2.39 3.96
CA SER A 552 1.27 -2.48 2.49
C SER A 552 0.95 -3.87 1.94
N VAL A 553 0.53 -3.93 0.68
CA VAL A 553 0.28 -5.19 -0.03
C VAL A 553 1.57 -6.02 -0.09
N GLY A 554 1.46 -7.34 0.08
CA GLY A 554 2.63 -8.23 0.05
C GLY A 554 3.49 -8.22 1.32
N SER A 555 3.16 -7.43 2.35
CA SER A 555 3.87 -7.45 3.64
C SER A 555 3.68 -8.72 4.48
N GLY A 556 2.85 -9.66 4.03
CA GLY A 556 2.54 -10.88 4.75
C GLY A 556 1.51 -10.72 5.88
N LYS A 557 0.57 -9.76 5.78
CA LYS A 557 -0.53 -9.54 6.75
C LYS A 557 -1.25 -10.82 7.18
N THR A 558 -1.59 -11.69 6.22
CA THR A 558 -2.25 -12.96 6.49
C THR A 558 -1.41 -13.85 7.40
N CYS A 559 -0.11 -13.95 7.13
CA CYS A 559 0.84 -14.68 7.95
C CYS A 559 0.98 -14.05 9.34
N THR A 560 1.08 -12.72 9.43
CA THR A 560 1.08 -11.97 10.70
C THR A 560 -0.14 -12.32 11.55
N ALA A 561 -1.34 -12.30 10.96
CA ALA A 561 -2.57 -12.56 11.69
C ALA A 561 -2.70 -14.02 12.15
N ILE A 562 -2.32 -14.99 11.31
CA ILE A 562 -2.27 -16.40 11.67
C ILE A 562 -1.27 -16.62 12.82
N ALA A 563 -0.07 -16.05 12.72
CA ALA A 563 0.97 -16.19 13.73
C ALA A 563 0.53 -15.58 15.06
N THR A 564 -0.01 -14.36 15.06
CA THR A 564 -0.54 -13.71 16.26
C THR A 564 -1.66 -14.51 16.92
N ALA A 565 -2.61 -15.04 16.13
CA ALA A 565 -3.71 -15.83 16.65
C ALA A 565 -3.25 -17.15 17.31
N THR A 566 -2.22 -17.79 16.75
CA THR A 566 -1.80 -19.14 17.17
C THR A 566 -0.68 -19.14 18.20
N ASN A 567 0.13 -18.07 18.27
CA ASN A 567 1.22 -17.92 19.23
C ASN A 567 0.72 -17.70 20.67
N SER A 568 -0.42 -17.02 20.88
CA SER A 568 -0.95 -16.72 22.22
C SER A 568 -2.45 -17.01 22.37
N PHE A 569 -3.29 -16.36 21.56
CA PHE A 569 -4.75 -16.43 21.69
C PHE A 569 -5.31 -17.87 21.70
N ASP A 570 -4.94 -18.69 20.72
CA ASP A 570 -5.38 -20.10 20.64
C ASP A 570 -4.92 -20.90 21.88
N ARG A 571 -3.66 -20.72 22.29
CA ARG A 571 -3.07 -21.39 23.48
C ARG A 571 -3.79 -21.04 24.77
N GLU A 572 -4.36 -19.83 24.85
CA GLU A 572 -5.11 -19.33 26.00
C GLU A 572 -6.63 -19.54 25.89
N GLY A 573 -7.06 -20.35 24.92
CA GLY A 573 -8.44 -20.76 24.74
C GLY A 573 -9.34 -19.72 24.08
N TYR A 574 -8.79 -18.69 23.44
CA TYR A 574 -9.59 -17.75 22.67
C TYR A 574 -10.11 -18.42 21.40
N LYS A 575 -11.38 -18.15 21.06
CA LYS A 575 -11.93 -18.54 19.76
C LYS A 575 -11.40 -17.62 18.67
N ILE A 576 -10.95 -18.20 17.56
CA ILE A 576 -10.42 -17.45 16.43
C ILE A 576 -11.48 -17.39 15.34
N LEU A 577 -11.99 -16.19 15.06
CA LEU A 577 -13.00 -15.93 14.04
C LEU A 577 -12.42 -15.06 12.93
N TRP A 578 -12.24 -15.63 11.74
CA TRP A 578 -11.73 -14.89 10.58
C TRP A 578 -12.86 -14.44 9.64
N VAL A 579 -12.90 -13.15 9.32
CA VAL A 579 -13.82 -12.53 8.37
C VAL A 579 -13.06 -12.06 7.13
N THR A 580 -13.41 -12.59 5.96
CA THR A 580 -12.81 -12.19 4.67
C THR A 580 -13.79 -12.37 3.51
N ARG A 581 -13.40 -12.07 2.28
CA ARG A 581 -14.19 -12.34 1.07
C ARG A 581 -14.25 -13.84 0.78
N HIS A 582 -15.33 -14.29 0.14
CA HIS A 582 -15.44 -15.68 -0.31
C HIS A 582 -14.25 -16.12 -1.18
N THR A 583 -13.74 -15.21 -2.03
CA THR A 583 -12.62 -15.46 -2.94
C THR A 583 -11.25 -15.53 -2.27
N LEU A 584 -11.10 -15.06 -1.04
CA LEU A 584 -9.82 -15.00 -0.31
C LEU A 584 -9.68 -16.10 0.75
N LYS A 585 -10.72 -16.94 0.93
CA LYS A 585 -10.68 -18.03 1.91
C LYS A 585 -9.60 -19.07 1.59
N GLU A 586 -9.33 -19.32 0.31
CA GLU A 586 -8.30 -20.28 -0.11
C GLU A 586 -6.89 -19.81 0.26
N ASP A 587 -6.62 -18.51 0.16
CA ASP A 587 -5.33 -17.93 0.54
C ASP A 587 -5.02 -18.10 2.03
N ILE A 588 -6.04 -18.06 2.90
CA ILE A 588 -5.87 -18.35 4.33
C ILE A 588 -5.36 -19.79 4.49
N TRP A 589 -6.02 -20.76 3.85
CA TRP A 589 -5.63 -22.16 3.96
C TRP A 589 -4.24 -22.44 3.40
N LYS A 590 -3.86 -21.78 2.30
CA LYS A 590 -2.50 -21.84 1.75
C LYS A 590 -1.46 -21.38 2.77
N ASN A 591 -1.71 -20.28 3.48
CA ASN A 591 -0.82 -19.77 4.54
C ASN A 591 -0.93 -20.54 5.88
N MET A 592 -1.88 -21.46 6.00
CA MET A 592 -1.99 -22.35 7.16
C MET A 592 -1.21 -23.65 6.95
N PHE A 593 -1.24 -24.21 5.75
CA PHE A 593 -0.79 -25.58 5.48
C PHE A 593 0.34 -25.72 4.46
N ASP A 594 0.46 -24.80 3.50
CA ASP A 594 1.46 -24.93 2.43
C ASP A 594 2.66 -24.02 2.73
N ASN A 595 2.39 -22.74 2.99
CA ASN A 595 3.33 -21.78 3.58
C ASN A 595 2.98 -21.62 5.06
N ILE A 596 3.50 -22.51 5.91
CA ILE A 596 2.98 -22.72 7.25
C ILE A 596 3.33 -21.52 8.15
N CYS A 597 2.37 -20.62 8.36
CA CYS A 597 2.47 -19.49 9.30
C CYS A 597 1.84 -19.78 10.68
N ASN A 598 1.15 -20.91 10.82
CA ASN A 598 0.54 -21.33 12.08
C ASN A 598 1.63 -21.85 13.03
N VAL A 599 1.86 -21.13 14.13
CA VAL A 599 2.96 -21.43 15.07
C VAL A 599 2.78 -22.78 15.75
N ILE A 600 1.53 -23.17 16.07
CA ILE A 600 1.24 -24.49 16.67
C ILE A 600 1.58 -25.61 15.69
N ILE A 601 1.24 -25.44 14.41
CA ILE A 601 1.60 -26.41 13.36
C ILE A 601 3.12 -26.44 13.16
N GLN A 602 3.79 -25.29 13.10
CA GLN A 602 5.26 -25.24 13.01
C GLN A 602 5.91 -26.02 14.15
N ASP A 603 5.47 -25.81 15.40
CA ASP A 603 5.99 -26.52 16.57
C ASP A 603 5.79 -28.04 16.47
N ARG A 604 4.60 -28.49 16.03
CA ARG A 604 4.32 -29.93 15.83
C ARG A 604 5.22 -30.55 14.76
N LEU A 605 5.41 -29.87 13.63
CA LEU A 605 6.28 -30.36 12.56
C LEU A 605 7.75 -30.38 12.98
N ASN A 606 8.21 -29.36 13.70
CA ASN A 606 9.55 -29.30 14.27
C ASN A 606 9.78 -30.43 15.30
N ASN A 607 8.71 -30.91 15.95
CA ASN A 607 8.73 -32.05 16.85
C ASN A 607 8.54 -33.41 16.13
N GLY A 608 8.54 -33.44 14.79
CA GLY A 608 8.51 -34.67 14.00
C GLY A 608 7.13 -35.16 13.58
N GLU A 609 6.04 -34.43 13.85
CA GLU A 609 4.72 -34.79 13.30
C GLU A 609 4.65 -34.55 11.78
N ILE A 610 3.79 -35.31 11.10
CA ILE A 610 3.61 -35.21 9.65
C ILE A 610 2.29 -34.51 9.33
N LEU A 611 2.34 -33.52 8.43
CA LEU A 611 1.14 -32.80 8.02
C LEU A 611 0.18 -33.72 7.24
N PRO A 612 -1.11 -33.79 7.60
CA PRO A 612 -2.06 -34.64 6.89
C PRO A 612 -2.23 -34.26 5.41
N SER A 613 -2.43 -35.27 4.55
CA SER A 613 -2.62 -35.08 3.11
C SER A 613 -4.04 -34.65 2.72
N THR A 614 -5.07 -35.06 3.47
CA THR A 614 -6.47 -34.75 3.14
C THR A 614 -6.94 -33.46 3.81
N LYS A 615 -7.79 -32.70 3.12
CA LYS A 615 -8.36 -31.45 3.64
C LYS A 615 -9.11 -31.65 4.96
N ALA A 616 -9.86 -32.74 5.11
CA ALA A 616 -10.60 -33.04 6.35
C ALA A 616 -9.66 -33.21 7.55
N LYS A 617 -8.62 -34.05 7.40
CA LYS A 617 -7.62 -34.26 8.46
C LYS A 617 -6.80 -32.99 8.73
N ARG A 618 -6.50 -32.18 7.70
CA ARG A 618 -5.88 -30.86 7.88
C ARG A 618 -6.76 -29.93 8.74
N MET A 619 -8.08 -29.94 8.55
CA MET A 619 -8.99 -29.15 9.39
C MET A 619 -9.04 -29.67 10.83
N GLU A 620 -9.01 -30.98 11.06
CA GLU A 620 -8.90 -31.58 12.40
C GLU A 620 -7.56 -31.26 13.07
N PHE A 621 -6.51 -31.07 12.27
CA PHE A 621 -5.21 -30.64 12.74
C PHE A 621 -5.26 -29.23 13.36
N LEU A 622 -6.25 -28.42 12.99
CA LEU A 622 -6.56 -27.14 13.61
C LEU A 622 -7.29 -27.39 14.93
N GLY A 623 -6.76 -26.86 16.02
CA GLY A 623 -7.39 -27.00 17.33
C GLY A 623 -8.84 -26.50 17.35
N LYS A 624 -9.63 -26.98 18.31
CA LYS A 624 -11.06 -26.67 18.52
C LYS A 624 -11.40 -25.18 18.70
N ASN A 625 -10.40 -24.32 18.77
CA ASN A 625 -10.53 -22.88 18.93
C ASN A 625 -10.63 -22.15 17.60
N TRP A 626 -10.13 -22.74 16.51
CA TRP A 626 -10.17 -22.12 15.19
C TRP A 626 -11.51 -22.37 14.50
N LEU A 627 -12.30 -21.31 14.27
CA LEU A 627 -13.56 -21.41 13.57
C LEU A 627 -13.35 -21.33 12.04
N PRO A 628 -14.21 -21.98 11.23
CA PRO A 628 -14.16 -21.82 9.78
C PRO A 628 -14.27 -20.34 9.37
N PRO A 629 -13.41 -19.84 8.46
CA PRO A 629 -13.49 -18.46 7.99
C PRO A 629 -14.86 -18.16 7.38
N ILE A 630 -15.45 -17.02 7.74
CA ILE A 630 -16.77 -16.59 7.31
C ILE A 630 -16.69 -15.38 6.37
N SER A 631 -17.71 -15.24 5.51
CA SER A 631 -17.81 -14.06 4.65
C SER A 631 -18.40 -12.85 5.38
N TYR A 632 -18.20 -11.63 4.87
CA TYR A 632 -18.86 -10.43 5.44
C TYR A 632 -20.37 -10.56 5.54
N LYS A 633 -21.04 -11.20 4.57
CA LYS A 633 -22.48 -11.48 4.64
C LYS A 633 -22.83 -12.41 5.80
N GLN A 634 -22.04 -13.48 5.99
CA GLN A 634 -22.21 -14.40 7.11
C GLN A 634 -21.95 -13.69 8.44
N PHE A 635 -20.90 -12.87 8.53
CA PHE A 635 -20.58 -12.07 9.70
C PHE A 635 -21.68 -11.07 10.03
N THR A 636 -22.23 -10.38 9.02
CA THR A 636 -23.38 -9.47 9.17
C THR A 636 -24.58 -10.17 9.81
N ASN A 637 -24.88 -11.39 9.37
CA ASN A 637 -25.97 -12.17 9.96
C ASN A 637 -25.63 -12.71 11.35
N LEU A 638 -24.34 -12.96 11.63
CA LEU A 638 -23.85 -13.41 12.93
C LEU A 638 -24.05 -12.30 13.98
N ILE A 639 -23.57 -11.08 13.71
CA ILE A 639 -23.69 -9.94 14.62
C ILE A 639 -25.15 -9.46 14.81
N LYS A 640 -26.06 -9.82 13.88
CA LYS A 640 -27.51 -9.57 14.00
C LYS A 640 -28.25 -10.68 14.75
N GLY A 641 -27.60 -11.77 15.14
CA GLY A 641 -28.24 -12.90 15.80
C GLY A 641 -28.99 -13.86 14.87
N LYS A 642 -28.78 -13.80 13.55
CA LYS A 642 -29.65 -14.40 12.52
C LYS A 642 -29.07 -15.62 11.78
N ASN A 643 -28.06 -16.31 12.32
CA ASN A 643 -27.50 -17.49 11.65
C ASN A 643 -26.97 -18.59 12.58
N LYS A 644 -26.53 -19.71 11.99
CA LYS A 644 -25.93 -20.84 12.71
C LYS A 644 -24.66 -20.48 13.49
N TYR A 645 -23.88 -19.51 13.00
CA TYR A 645 -22.65 -19.09 13.67
C TYR A 645 -22.97 -18.33 14.96
N TYR A 646 -24.02 -17.51 15.00
CA TYR A 646 -24.46 -16.87 16.24
C TYR A 646 -24.86 -17.92 17.28
N LYS A 647 -25.66 -18.92 16.88
CA LYS A 647 -26.04 -20.02 17.78
C LYS A 647 -24.81 -20.78 18.31
N LEU A 648 -23.81 -21.00 17.45
CA LEU A 648 -22.53 -21.60 17.84
C LEU A 648 -21.78 -20.73 18.85
N MET A 649 -21.64 -19.43 18.61
CA MET A 649 -20.98 -18.50 19.53
C MET A 649 -21.69 -18.45 20.90
N VAL A 650 -23.03 -18.42 20.90
CA VAL A 650 -23.84 -18.49 22.14
C VAL A 650 -23.62 -19.82 22.88
N ALA A 651 -23.58 -20.94 22.16
CA ALA A 651 -23.32 -22.25 22.76
C ALA A 651 -21.91 -22.35 23.37
N LEU A 652 -20.93 -21.68 22.77
CA LEU A 652 -19.54 -21.69 23.22
C LEU A 652 -19.28 -20.73 24.39
N ASN A 653 -19.86 -19.53 24.35
CA ASN A 653 -19.48 -18.41 25.22
C ASN A 653 -20.62 -17.88 26.11
N GLY A 654 -21.85 -18.32 25.89
CA GLY A 654 -23.04 -17.80 26.54
C GLY A 654 -23.75 -16.72 25.73
N LYS A 655 -24.99 -16.41 26.12
CA LYS A 655 -25.86 -15.43 25.42
C LYS A 655 -25.53 -13.98 25.79
N GLU A 656 -24.95 -13.75 26.96
CA GLU A 656 -24.67 -12.41 27.49
C GLU A 656 -23.58 -11.69 26.69
N ASP A 657 -22.47 -12.39 26.45
CA ASP A 657 -21.45 -11.99 25.48
C ASP A 657 -21.04 -13.20 24.62
N PRO A 658 -21.69 -13.39 23.46
CA PRO A 658 -21.34 -14.46 22.53
C PRO A 658 -19.89 -14.38 22.03
N PHE A 659 -19.20 -13.25 22.20
CA PHE A 659 -17.83 -13.04 21.74
C PHE A 659 -16.80 -12.98 22.87
N ARG A 660 -17.19 -13.34 24.11
CA ARG A 660 -16.25 -13.50 25.22
C ARG A 660 -15.08 -14.40 24.81
N LYS A 661 -13.85 -14.02 25.17
CA LYS A 661 -12.61 -14.68 24.77
C LYS A 661 -12.58 -15.04 23.28
N THR A 662 -12.86 -14.08 22.40
CA THR A 662 -12.81 -14.28 20.95
C THR A 662 -11.85 -13.28 20.30
N LEU A 663 -10.89 -13.76 19.51
CA LEU A 663 -10.13 -12.92 18.59
C LEU A 663 -10.87 -12.89 17.23
N ILE A 664 -11.35 -11.72 16.84
CA ILE A 664 -11.95 -11.52 15.52
C ILE A 664 -10.92 -10.85 14.60
N ILE A 665 -10.57 -11.56 13.53
CA ILE A 665 -9.66 -11.06 12.50
C ILE A 665 -10.51 -10.59 11.33
N ILE A 666 -10.46 -9.30 11.03
CA ILE A 666 -11.18 -8.71 9.90
C ILE A 666 -10.17 -8.33 8.83
N ASP A 667 -10.08 -9.17 7.81
CA ASP A 667 -9.34 -8.86 6.60
C ASP A 667 -10.01 -7.70 5.85
N GLU A 668 -9.26 -6.93 5.08
CA GLU A 668 -9.72 -5.76 4.32
C GLU A 668 -10.75 -4.87 5.06
N VAL A 669 -10.51 -4.49 6.31
CA VAL A 669 -11.52 -3.81 7.16
C VAL A 669 -12.12 -2.54 6.53
N HIS A 670 -11.36 -1.86 5.65
CA HIS A 670 -11.79 -0.68 4.90
C HIS A 670 -13.05 -0.95 4.05
N LYS A 671 -13.35 -2.21 3.70
CA LYS A 671 -14.55 -2.63 2.99
C LYS A 671 -15.84 -2.42 3.76
N ILE A 672 -15.78 -2.46 5.09
CA ILE A 672 -16.94 -2.22 5.95
C ILE A 672 -17.40 -0.77 5.84
N TYR A 673 -16.48 0.16 5.57
CA TYR A 673 -16.78 1.59 5.52
C TYR A 673 -16.87 2.12 4.07
N GLY A 674 -16.14 1.54 3.12
CA GLY A 674 -16.17 1.96 1.72
C GLY A 674 -17.40 1.51 0.90
N SER A 675 -17.52 2.02 -0.33
CA SER A 675 -18.62 1.71 -1.27
C SER A 675 -18.48 0.39 -2.04
N SER A 676 -17.35 -0.32 -1.90
CA SER A 676 -17.02 -1.48 -2.74
C SER A 676 -17.73 -2.80 -2.42
N LEU A 677 -18.46 -2.90 -1.29
CA LEU A 677 -19.32 -4.04 -1.01
C LEU A 677 -20.76 -3.75 -1.43
N SER A 678 -21.45 -4.76 -1.96
CA SER A 678 -22.88 -4.62 -2.23
C SER A 678 -23.65 -4.34 -0.92
N ALA A 679 -24.77 -3.62 -1.00
CA ALA A 679 -25.58 -3.27 0.18
C ALA A 679 -26.06 -4.52 0.97
N LEU A 680 -26.15 -5.67 0.30
CA LEU A 680 -26.53 -6.96 0.90
C LEU A 680 -25.38 -7.69 1.62
N GLU A 681 -24.13 -7.30 1.35
CA GLU A 681 -22.92 -7.90 1.93
C GLU A 681 -22.24 -7.01 2.96
N LYS A 682 -22.48 -5.70 2.90
CA LYS A 682 -21.89 -4.71 3.80
C LYS A 682 -22.44 -4.90 5.22
N PRO A 683 -21.59 -5.19 6.22
CA PRO A 683 -22.01 -5.17 7.61
C PRO A 683 -22.52 -3.78 7.97
N ASN A 684 -23.63 -3.74 8.72
CA ASN A 684 -24.12 -2.47 9.25
C ASN A 684 -23.10 -1.99 10.32
N PRO A 685 -22.42 -0.85 10.11
CA PRO A 685 -21.36 -0.40 11.03
C PRO A 685 -21.86 -0.17 12.45
N GLU A 686 -23.09 0.31 12.63
CA GLU A 686 -23.66 0.61 13.94
C GLU A 686 -23.90 -0.66 14.76
N VAL A 687 -24.36 -1.75 14.12
CA VAL A 687 -24.52 -3.07 14.75
C VAL A 687 -23.17 -3.68 15.13
N LEU A 688 -22.16 -3.56 14.25
CA LEU A 688 -20.81 -4.02 14.54
C LEU A 688 -20.25 -3.29 15.77
N GLN A 689 -20.36 -1.98 15.78
CA GLN A 689 -19.87 -1.15 16.87
C GLN A 689 -20.58 -1.48 18.18
N SER A 690 -21.91 -1.63 18.16
CA SER A 690 -22.71 -1.99 19.34
C SER A 690 -22.31 -3.36 19.90
N MET A 691 -22.06 -4.35 19.03
CA MET A 691 -21.59 -5.68 19.43
C MET A 691 -20.21 -5.61 20.10
N VAL A 692 -19.27 -4.86 19.52
CA VAL A 692 -17.92 -4.69 20.06
C VAL A 692 -17.96 -4.02 21.43
N GLN A 693 -18.68 -2.91 21.55
CA GLN A 693 -18.79 -2.17 22.80
C GLN A 693 -19.51 -2.98 23.89
N ASN A 694 -20.49 -3.81 23.52
CA ASN A 694 -21.13 -4.73 24.47
C ASN A 694 -20.11 -5.70 25.07
N SER A 695 -19.27 -6.33 24.24
CA SER A 695 -18.24 -7.26 24.73
C SER A 695 -17.21 -6.57 25.61
N TYR A 696 -16.77 -5.36 25.25
CA TYR A 696 -15.84 -4.56 26.07
C TYR A 696 -16.42 -4.26 27.45
N LYS A 697 -17.70 -3.87 27.49
CA LYS A 697 -18.40 -3.54 28.73
C LYS A 697 -18.65 -4.77 29.61
N VAL A 698 -19.15 -5.87 29.03
CA VAL A 698 -19.61 -7.05 29.78
C VAL A 698 -18.44 -7.94 30.22
N SER A 699 -17.47 -8.18 29.33
CA SER A 699 -16.44 -9.20 29.55
C SER A 699 -15.08 -8.64 30.02
N GLY A 700 -14.90 -7.32 30.07
CA GLY A 700 -13.69 -6.68 30.62
C GLY A 700 -12.39 -7.19 29.98
N GLU A 701 -11.50 -7.79 30.77
CA GLU A 701 -10.24 -8.39 30.28
C GLU A 701 -10.48 -9.59 29.35
N ASN A 702 -11.58 -10.30 29.53
CA ASN A 702 -12.00 -11.42 28.70
C ASN A 702 -12.86 -10.98 27.50
N SER A 703 -12.97 -9.67 27.22
CA SER A 703 -13.70 -9.19 26.06
C SER A 703 -13.09 -9.71 24.76
N LEU A 704 -13.86 -9.60 23.68
CA LEU A 704 -13.32 -9.84 22.35
C LEU A 704 -12.10 -8.95 22.10
N LYS A 705 -11.18 -9.42 21.26
CA LYS A 705 -10.12 -8.61 20.70
C LYS A 705 -10.24 -8.55 19.18
N LEU A 706 -9.83 -7.43 18.60
CA LEU A 706 -9.88 -7.20 17.16
C LEU A 706 -8.48 -7.17 16.55
N LEU A 707 -8.28 -7.88 15.46
CA LEU A 707 -7.14 -7.69 14.58
C LEU A 707 -7.65 -7.27 13.19
N LEU A 708 -7.50 -5.99 12.90
CA LEU A 708 -8.04 -5.37 11.69
C LEU A 708 -6.91 -5.24 10.67
N MET A 709 -7.13 -5.63 9.42
CA MET A 709 -6.07 -5.62 8.40
C MET A 709 -6.46 -4.75 7.21
N THR A 710 -5.58 -3.85 6.80
CA THR A 710 -5.77 -3.04 5.59
C THR A 710 -4.47 -2.44 5.09
N ALA A 711 -4.33 -2.30 3.77
CA ALA A 711 -3.27 -1.48 3.17
C ALA A 711 -3.72 -0.03 2.94
N THR A 712 -5.02 0.25 3.06
CA THR A 712 -5.64 1.53 2.72
C THR A 712 -6.81 1.77 3.68
N PRO A 713 -6.58 2.26 4.91
CA PRO A 713 -7.65 2.48 5.89
C PRO A 713 -8.61 3.60 5.47
N ILE A 714 -8.15 4.54 4.65
CA ILE A 714 -8.95 5.66 4.12
C ILE A 714 -9.59 5.22 2.79
N THR A 715 -10.91 5.45 2.67
CA THR A 715 -11.74 5.08 1.52
C THR A 715 -12.40 6.32 0.89
N ASP A 716 -13.53 6.16 0.20
CA ASP A 716 -14.35 7.28 -0.30
C ASP A 716 -14.99 8.10 0.83
N ASP A 717 -15.17 7.49 2.00
CA ASP A 717 -15.46 8.20 3.24
C ASP A 717 -14.14 8.64 3.91
N HIS A 718 -13.88 9.94 3.98
CA HIS A 718 -12.67 10.48 4.60
C HIS A 718 -12.59 10.19 6.10
N MET A 719 -13.73 9.92 6.76
CA MET A 719 -13.77 9.53 8.17
C MET A 719 -13.59 8.02 8.39
N SER A 720 -13.39 7.23 7.34
CA SER A 720 -13.28 5.76 7.46
C SER A 720 -12.14 5.28 8.35
N SER A 721 -10.98 5.94 8.35
CA SER A 721 -9.87 5.61 9.26
C SER A 721 -10.26 5.80 10.73
N ILE A 722 -10.97 6.90 11.05
CA ILE A 722 -11.49 7.19 12.39
C ILE A 722 -12.50 6.13 12.82
N LYS A 723 -13.43 5.76 11.93
CA LYS A 723 -14.43 4.72 12.20
C LYS A 723 -13.80 3.36 12.47
N ILE A 724 -12.74 3.00 11.74
CA ILE A 724 -11.95 1.78 11.96
C ILE A 724 -11.27 1.82 13.33
N ILE A 725 -10.60 2.93 13.67
CA ILE A 725 -9.92 3.10 14.96
C ILE A 725 -10.91 3.07 16.14
N ASN A 726 -12.10 3.65 15.98
CA ASN A 726 -13.17 3.61 16.98
C ASN A 726 -13.64 2.20 17.34
N LEU A 727 -13.42 1.19 16.47
CA LEU A 727 -13.69 -0.20 16.83
C LEU A 727 -12.69 -0.74 17.86
N LEU A 728 -11.48 -0.18 17.93
CA LEU A 728 -10.41 -0.60 18.83
C LEU A 728 -10.43 0.15 20.17
N LEU A 729 -11.27 1.19 20.27
CA LEU A 729 -11.38 2.08 21.41
C LEU A 729 -12.59 1.75 22.27
N GLU A 730 -12.47 1.98 23.58
CA GLU A 730 -13.61 1.90 24.48
C GLU A 730 -14.48 3.17 24.37
N ASN A 731 -15.75 3.07 24.79
CA ASN A 731 -16.77 4.08 24.54
C ASN A 731 -16.36 5.54 24.89
N TYR A 732 -15.60 5.75 25.97
CA TYR A 732 -15.16 7.07 26.45
C TYR A 732 -13.95 7.63 25.68
N GLU A 733 -13.21 6.79 24.96
CA GLU A 733 -12.02 7.19 24.20
C GLU A 733 -12.32 7.50 22.73
N ARG A 734 -13.48 7.04 22.23
CA ARG A 734 -13.89 7.14 20.83
C ARG A 734 -13.91 8.59 20.32
N PHE A 735 -13.55 8.74 19.06
CA PHE A 735 -13.60 9.99 18.34
C PHE A 735 -14.98 10.26 17.74
N PRO A 736 -15.35 11.53 17.52
CA PRO A 736 -16.48 11.88 16.66
C PRO A 736 -16.31 11.31 15.26
N GLU A 737 -17.36 10.71 14.71
CA GLU A 737 -17.35 10.13 13.35
C GLU A 737 -17.85 11.11 12.26
N GLU A 738 -18.40 12.25 12.69
CA GLU A 738 -18.80 13.37 11.83
C GLU A 738 -17.63 14.35 11.67
N PHE A 739 -17.29 14.68 10.42
CA PHE A 739 -16.09 15.45 10.11
C PHE A 739 -16.08 16.84 10.74
N ASP A 740 -17.20 17.59 10.69
CA ASP A 740 -17.24 18.93 11.27
C ASP A 740 -17.06 18.91 12.79
N ARG A 741 -17.62 17.91 13.47
CA ARG A 741 -17.42 17.73 14.92
C ARG A 741 -16.01 17.26 15.26
N PHE A 742 -15.41 16.42 14.43
CA PHE A 742 -14.01 16.03 14.61
C PHE A 742 -13.09 17.24 14.41
N LYS A 743 -13.33 18.02 13.36
CA LYS A 743 -12.55 19.20 12.99
C LYS A 743 -12.51 20.22 14.12
N THR A 744 -13.64 20.52 14.76
CA THR A 744 -13.68 21.48 15.89
C THR A 744 -12.86 21.03 17.11
N MET A 745 -12.62 19.72 17.26
CA MET A 745 -11.87 19.19 18.40
C MET A 745 -10.37 19.03 18.12
N PHE A 746 -9.99 18.64 16.91
CA PHE A 746 -8.62 18.22 16.60
C PHE A 746 -7.92 19.08 15.54
N CYS A 747 -8.68 19.78 14.69
CA CYS A 747 -8.16 20.48 13.51
C CYS A 747 -8.41 21.99 13.55
N ASN A 748 -7.76 22.70 12.63
CA ASN A 748 -8.08 24.09 12.30
C ASN A 748 -9.18 24.18 11.23
N GLU A 749 -9.56 25.40 10.84
CA GLU A 749 -10.62 25.66 9.85
C GLU A 749 -10.33 25.01 8.49
N ASN A 750 -9.05 24.91 8.12
CA ASN A 750 -8.57 24.29 6.88
C ASN A 750 -8.52 22.75 6.94
N GLY A 751 -8.94 22.13 8.05
CA GLY A 751 -8.97 20.68 8.22
C GLY A 751 -7.64 20.04 8.62
N LEU A 752 -6.59 20.84 8.85
CA LEU A 752 -5.28 20.34 9.31
C LEU A 752 -5.28 20.17 10.83
N PHE A 753 -4.62 19.13 11.34
CA PHE A 753 -4.49 18.95 12.79
C PHE A 753 -3.74 20.12 13.43
N THR A 754 -4.29 20.61 14.54
CA THR A 754 -3.59 21.52 15.45
C THR A 754 -2.52 20.76 16.25
N GLU A 755 -1.55 21.45 16.85
CA GLU A 755 -0.55 20.76 17.69
C GLU A 755 -1.17 20.03 18.88
N LYS A 756 -2.09 20.70 19.60
CA LYS A 756 -2.81 20.12 20.74
C LYS A 756 -3.69 18.95 20.30
N GLY A 757 -4.47 19.13 19.23
CA GLY A 757 -5.33 18.09 18.68
C GLY A 757 -4.52 16.89 18.18
N GLY A 758 -3.38 17.14 17.54
CA GLY A 758 -2.45 16.09 17.13
C GLY A 758 -1.93 15.29 18.34
N GLN A 759 -1.44 15.95 19.38
CA GLN A 759 -0.95 15.27 20.58
C GLN A 759 -2.03 14.43 21.27
N GLU A 760 -3.24 14.98 21.42
CA GLU A 760 -4.37 14.26 22.00
C GLU A 760 -4.78 13.05 21.16
N PHE A 761 -4.80 13.20 19.84
CA PHE A 761 -5.08 12.11 18.90
C PHE A 761 -4.04 10.99 19.02
N MET A 762 -2.74 11.31 18.95
CA MET A 762 -1.65 10.33 19.04
C MET A 762 -1.72 9.52 20.34
N ASN A 763 -1.95 10.20 21.47
CA ASN A 763 -2.07 9.53 22.77
C ASN A 763 -3.27 8.56 22.84
N ARG A 764 -4.40 8.92 22.23
CA ARG A 764 -5.58 8.03 22.20
C ARG A 764 -5.40 6.80 21.32
N ILE A 765 -4.64 6.90 20.22
CA ILE A 765 -4.44 5.78 19.28
C ILE A 765 -3.18 4.96 19.55
N THR A 766 -2.47 5.27 20.62
CA THR A 766 -1.20 4.63 20.98
C THR A 766 -1.39 3.13 21.21
N GLY A 767 -0.50 2.32 20.60
CA GLY A 767 -0.54 0.86 20.68
C GLY A 767 -1.59 0.19 19.78
N LEU A 768 -2.45 0.96 19.10
CA LEU A 768 -3.54 0.43 18.30
C LEU A 768 -3.17 0.22 16.83
N VAL A 769 -2.08 0.79 16.33
CA VAL A 769 -1.70 0.71 14.92
C VAL A 769 -0.29 0.15 14.80
N SER A 770 -0.10 -0.85 13.95
CA SER A 770 1.21 -1.28 13.45
C SER A 770 1.29 -0.92 11.97
N TYR A 771 2.36 -0.27 11.56
CA TYR A 771 2.54 0.27 10.21
C TYR A 771 3.74 -0.35 9.52
N ILE A 772 3.53 -0.85 8.30
CA ILE A 772 4.60 -1.37 7.44
C ILE A 772 4.37 -1.01 5.99
N ASP A 773 5.27 -0.21 5.43
CA ASP A 773 5.40 -0.01 4.00
C ASP A 773 6.63 -0.75 3.45
N ARG A 774 6.38 -1.80 2.65
CA ARG A 774 7.40 -2.56 1.93
C ARG A 774 7.53 -2.15 0.47
N ALA A 775 6.82 -1.11 0.01
CA ALA A 775 6.97 -0.61 -1.36
C ALA A 775 8.42 -0.19 -1.67
N ASN A 776 9.19 0.16 -0.63
CA ASN A 776 10.61 0.50 -0.71
C ASN A 776 11.56 -0.71 -0.64
N ASP A 777 11.08 -1.92 -0.32
CA ASP A 777 11.92 -3.11 -0.26
C ASP A 777 12.16 -3.69 -1.66
N ARG A 778 13.09 -3.06 -2.38
CA ARG A 778 13.43 -3.37 -3.77
C ARG A 778 14.07 -4.75 -3.96
N SER A 779 14.36 -5.47 -2.87
CA SER A 779 14.92 -6.83 -2.88
C SER A 779 13.88 -7.91 -3.23
N GLN A 780 12.59 -7.60 -3.01
CA GLN A 780 11.48 -8.54 -3.19
C GLN A 780 10.29 -7.94 -3.93
N PHE A 781 10.27 -6.62 -4.16
CA PHE A 781 9.21 -5.92 -4.86
C PHE A 781 9.79 -5.01 -5.96
N ALA A 782 9.04 -4.81 -7.03
CA ALA A 782 9.35 -3.76 -7.98
C ALA A 782 9.05 -2.37 -7.40
N TYR A 783 9.92 -1.41 -7.68
CA TYR A 783 9.72 -0.02 -7.29
C TYR A 783 9.05 0.76 -8.44
N PRO A 784 8.07 1.63 -8.13
CA PRO A 784 7.39 2.43 -9.15
C PRO A 784 8.28 3.57 -9.63
N VAL A 785 8.43 3.70 -10.96
CA VAL A 785 9.05 4.86 -11.63
C VAL A 785 7.94 5.64 -12.33
N ILE A 786 7.54 6.76 -11.73
CA ILE A 786 6.34 7.51 -12.16
C ILE A 786 6.74 8.57 -13.18
N ARG A 787 6.02 8.61 -14.30
CA ARG A 787 6.17 9.61 -15.36
C ARG A 787 4.80 10.21 -15.68
N ASP A 788 4.66 11.51 -15.41
CA ASP A 788 3.46 12.24 -15.78
C ASP A 788 3.50 12.63 -17.25
N VAL A 789 2.41 12.35 -17.95
CA VAL A 789 2.22 12.61 -19.37
C VAL A 789 1.10 13.61 -19.51
N LEU A 790 1.47 14.88 -19.70
CA LEU A 790 0.53 15.94 -19.99
C LEU A 790 0.37 16.06 -21.51
N VAL A 791 -0.83 15.78 -22.00
CA VAL A 791 -1.16 15.81 -23.43
C VAL A 791 -1.74 17.18 -23.79
N ASP A 792 -1.14 17.82 -24.79
CA ASP A 792 -1.62 19.06 -25.39
C ASP A 792 -2.50 18.79 -26.61
N ILE A 793 -3.49 19.65 -26.80
CA ILE A 793 -4.44 19.54 -27.90
C ILE A 793 -4.05 20.52 -28.98
N LYS A 794 -3.63 19.99 -30.12
CA LYS A 794 -3.28 20.79 -31.30
C LYS A 794 -4.57 21.26 -31.99
N ARG A 795 -5.14 22.37 -31.52
CA ARG A 795 -6.20 23.06 -32.25
C ARG A 795 -5.62 23.64 -33.53
N LYS A 796 -6.13 23.22 -34.69
CA LYS A 796 -5.92 24.00 -35.91
C LYS A 796 -6.62 25.34 -35.69
N GLN A 797 -5.90 26.46 -35.81
CA GLN A 797 -6.55 27.76 -35.91
C GLN A 797 -7.43 27.70 -37.16
N ASP A 798 -8.75 27.67 -36.99
CA ASP A 798 -9.67 27.86 -38.10
C ASP A 798 -9.41 29.27 -38.64
N ASN A 799 -8.85 29.37 -39.86
CA ASN A 799 -8.65 30.64 -40.54
C ASN A 799 -10.01 31.34 -40.69
N ASN A 800 -10.26 32.37 -39.87
CA ASN A 800 -11.46 33.21 -39.95
C ASN A 800 -11.59 33.99 -41.27
N MET A 801 -10.56 33.98 -42.12
CA MET A 801 -10.51 34.73 -43.38
C MET A 801 -11.74 34.51 -44.27
N GLY A 802 -12.29 33.28 -44.36
CA GLY A 802 -13.45 33.00 -45.20
C GLY A 802 -14.77 33.63 -44.71
N ILE A 803 -14.98 33.74 -43.40
CA ILE A 803 -16.22 34.32 -42.83
C ILE A 803 -16.16 35.85 -42.85
N GLU A 804 -14.97 36.43 -42.62
CA GLU A 804 -14.76 37.88 -42.74
C GLU A 804 -14.95 38.36 -44.19
N GLU A 805 -14.48 37.59 -45.17
CA GLU A 805 -14.68 37.91 -46.58
C GLU A 805 -16.16 37.81 -47.01
N ILE A 806 -16.89 36.81 -46.51
CA ILE A 806 -18.35 36.69 -46.71
C ILE A 806 -19.09 37.86 -46.04
N ASN A 807 -18.68 38.28 -44.83
CA ASN A 807 -19.29 39.43 -44.15
C ASN A 807 -19.06 40.72 -44.90
N LYS A 808 -17.84 40.94 -45.42
CA LYS A 808 -17.50 42.12 -46.21
C LYS A 808 -18.32 42.18 -47.49
N LYS A 809 -18.45 41.06 -48.22
CA LYS A 809 -19.30 40.98 -49.42
C LYS A 809 -20.77 41.25 -49.10
N ILE A 810 -21.33 40.65 -48.04
CA ILE A 810 -22.72 40.93 -47.62
C ILE A 810 -22.93 42.43 -47.38
N GLN A 811 -21.98 43.09 -46.71
CA GLN A 811 -22.05 44.51 -46.42
C GLN A 811 -21.94 45.38 -47.69
N GLU A 812 -21.03 45.04 -48.61
CA GLU A 812 -20.91 45.70 -49.92
C GLU A 812 -22.22 45.63 -50.74
N TYR A 813 -22.89 44.47 -50.74
CA TYR A 813 -24.19 44.33 -51.44
C TYR A 813 -25.34 45.04 -50.71
N GLU A 814 -25.34 45.10 -49.38
CA GLU A 814 -26.33 45.87 -48.60
C GLU A 814 -26.17 47.38 -48.83
N ASP A 815 -24.94 47.87 -48.85
CA ASP A 815 -24.62 49.28 -49.12
C ASP A 815 -24.98 49.68 -50.56
N ARG A 816 -24.74 48.79 -51.53
CA ARG A 816 -25.11 49.01 -52.93
C ARG A 816 -26.62 49.08 -53.16
N ILE A 817 -27.43 48.36 -52.37
CA ILE A 817 -28.90 48.47 -52.40
C ILE A 817 -29.38 49.78 -51.75
N ASN A 818 -28.70 50.24 -50.70
CA ASN A 818 -29.13 51.39 -49.90
C ASN A 818 -28.60 52.74 -50.42
N ASN A 819 -27.66 52.72 -51.37
CA ASN A 819 -27.11 53.93 -51.97
C ASN A 819 -28.13 54.63 -52.89
N LYS A 820 -28.60 55.81 -52.47
CA LYS A 820 -29.60 56.62 -53.18
C LYS A 820 -29.09 57.28 -54.47
N GLU A 821 -27.77 57.31 -54.70
CA GLU A 821 -27.16 57.89 -55.91
C GLU A 821 -27.10 56.90 -57.09
N VAL A 822 -27.27 55.59 -56.82
CA VAL A 822 -27.23 54.54 -57.85
C VAL A 822 -28.65 54.18 -58.29
N LYS A 823 -29.02 54.53 -59.53
CA LYS A 823 -30.31 54.13 -60.13
C LYS A 823 -30.27 52.67 -60.59
N LEU A 824 -30.49 51.73 -59.67
CA LEU A 824 -30.65 50.30 -59.98
C LEU A 824 -32.05 50.03 -60.54
N SER A 825 -32.14 49.22 -61.59
CA SER A 825 -33.41 48.72 -62.13
C SER A 825 -34.06 47.71 -61.16
N LYS A 826 -35.37 47.47 -61.31
CA LYS A 826 -36.11 46.51 -60.48
C LYS A 826 -35.56 45.09 -60.60
N ASP A 827 -35.03 44.72 -61.76
CA ASP A 827 -34.46 43.40 -62.02
C ASP A 827 -33.08 43.24 -61.37
N GLU A 828 -32.22 44.26 -61.42
CA GLU A 828 -30.92 44.27 -60.72
C GLU A 828 -31.07 44.19 -59.20
N ILE A 829 -32.05 44.90 -58.61
CA ILE A 829 -32.34 44.82 -57.18
C ILE A 829 -32.77 43.39 -56.79
N LYS A 830 -33.53 42.72 -57.67
CA LYS A 830 -34.02 41.35 -57.44
C LYS A 830 -32.87 40.33 -57.49
N GLU A 831 -31.94 40.51 -58.40
CA GLU A 831 -30.76 39.67 -58.56
C GLU A 831 -29.78 39.83 -57.38
N ILE A 832 -29.47 41.07 -56.99
CA ILE A 832 -28.62 41.34 -55.81
C ILE A 832 -29.24 40.75 -54.53
N LYS A 833 -30.56 40.90 -54.32
CA LYS A 833 -31.24 40.29 -53.16
C LYS A 833 -31.17 38.76 -53.16
N LYS A 834 -31.15 38.12 -54.34
CA LYS A 834 -31.01 36.66 -54.47
C LYS A 834 -29.61 36.21 -54.06
N GLU A 835 -28.56 36.90 -54.53
CA GLU A 835 -27.17 36.63 -54.14
C GLU A 835 -26.94 36.85 -52.65
N LEU A 836 -27.45 37.96 -52.11
CA LEU A 836 -27.34 38.33 -50.69
C LEU A 836 -28.05 37.30 -49.77
N ASN A 837 -29.19 36.76 -50.19
CA ASN A 837 -29.85 35.66 -49.49
C ASN A 837 -29.06 34.34 -49.58
N GLY A 838 -28.41 34.07 -50.72
CA GLY A 838 -27.48 32.95 -50.89
C GLY A 838 -26.30 33.03 -49.91
N MET A 839 -25.64 34.18 -49.86
CA MET A 839 -24.50 34.43 -48.96
C MET A 839 -24.92 34.44 -47.49
N LYS A 840 -26.08 35.00 -47.13
CA LYS A 840 -26.62 34.90 -45.75
C LYS A 840 -26.90 33.46 -45.34
N LYS A 841 -27.35 32.60 -46.27
CA LYS A 841 -27.56 31.16 -46.02
C LYS A 841 -26.24 30.42 -45.87
N GLU A 842 -25.24 30.76 -46.68
CA GLU A 842 -23.89 30.21 -46.61
C GLU A 842 -23.19 30.58 -45.29
N LYS A 843 -23.28 31.86 -44.87
CA LYS A 843 -22.86 32.33 -43.55
C LYS A 843 -23.54 31.56 -42.42
N LYS A 844 -24.88 31.42 -42.47
CA LYS A 844 -25.65 30.68 -41.47
C LYS A 844 -25.25 29.20 -41.39
N ASN A 845 -24.85 28.59 -42.51
CA ASN A 845 -24.33 27.22 -42.54
C ASN A 845 -22.91 27.15 -41.96
N ALA A 846 -22.02 28.10 -42.30
CA ALA A 846 -20.68 28.19 -41.73
C ALA A 846 -20.70 28.43 -40.21
N ASP A 847 -21.60 29.30 -39.72
CA ASP A 847 -21.81 29.55 -38.29
C ASP A 847 -22.36 28.31 -37.57
N LYS A 848 -23.23 27.52 -38.22
CA LYS A 848 -23.69 26.22 -37.69
C LYS A 848 -22.54 25.22 -37.53
N VAL A 849 -21.65 25.14 -38.51
CA VAL A 849 -20.49 24.23 -38.51
C VAL A 849 -19.42 24.66 -37.50
N LYS A 850 -19.34 25.94 -37.15
CA LYS A 850 -18.53 26.45 -36.01
C LYS A 850 -19.07 26.06 -34.63
N GLY A 851 -20.38 25.86 -34.51
CA GLY A 851 -21.04 25.50 -33.25
C GLY A 851 -21.04 24.01 -32.90
N GLU A 852 -20.60 23.13 -33.81
CA GLU A 852 -20.54 21.69 -33.56
C GLU A 852 -19.22 21.31 -32.87
N PRO A 853 -19.25 20.56 -31.76
CA PRO A 853 -18.04 20.15 -31.05
C PRO A 853 -17.20 19.21 -31.91
N ARG A 854 -15.92 19.57 -32.15
CA ARG A 854 -15.01 18.81 -33.03
C ARG A 854 -13.93 18.08 -32.26
N ASP A 855 -13.50 18.64 -31.14
CA ASP A 855 -12.44 18.07 -30.31
C ASP A 855 -12.91 17.74 -28.88
N VAL A 856 -12.06 17.03 -28.14
CA VAL A 856 -12.33 16.65 -26.76
C VAL A 856 -12.64 17.84 -25.83
N ILE A 857 -12.06 19.03 -26.04
CA ILE A 857 -12.33 20.21 -25.21
C ILE A 857 -13.71 20.76 -25.51
N ASP A 858 -14.13 20.82 -26.78
CA ASP A 858 -15.48 21.27 -27.13
C ASP A 858 -16.54 20.38 -26.47
N PHE A 859 -16.30 19.06 -26.42
CA PHE A 859 -17.18 18.13 -25.71
C PHE A 859 -17.14 18.31 -24.19
N ILE A 860 -15.99 18.66 -23.61
CA ILE A 860 -15.90 19.03 -22.19
C ILE A 860 -16.65 20.34 -21.92
N ASN A 861 -16.53 21.34 -22.79
CA ASN A 861 -17.24 22.62 -22.67
C ASN A 861 -18.76 22.43 -22.66
N ASN A 862 -19.24 21.47 -23.46
CA ASN A 862 -20.65 21.09 -23.49
C ASN A 862 -21.15 20.47 -22.17
N CYS A 863 -20.27 20.03 -21.28
CA CYS A 863 -20.66 19.54 -19.95
C CYS A 863 -21.19 20.67 -19.05
N PHE A 864 -20.87 21.94 -19.34
CA PHE A 864 -21.32 23.11 -18.57
C PHE A 864 -22.63 23.72 -19.11
N ILE A 865 -23.04 23.35 -20.31
CA ILE A 865 -24.23 23.94 -20.96
C ILE A 865 -25.48 23.21 -20.47
N LYS A 866 -26.34 23.91 -19.71
CA LYS A 866 -27.69 23.43 -19.37
C LYS A 866 -28.50 23.30 -20.67
N LYS A 867 -28.73 22.08 -21.17
CA LYS A 867 -29.63 21.85 -22.31
C LYS A 867 -31.02 22.42 -21.98
N PRO A 868 -31.59 23.34 -22.78
CA PRO A 868 -32.99 23.71 -22.64
C PRO A 868 -33.86 22.49 -22.91
N ALA A 869 -34.90 22.29 -22.11
CA ALA A 869 -35.89 21.24 -22.33
C ALA A 869 -36.42 21.33 -23.77
N GLY A 870 -36.20 20.28 -24.56
CA GLY A 870 -36.44 20.28 -25.99
C GLY A 870 -37.90 20.62 -26.35
N LYS A 871 -38.05 21.51 -27.34
CA LYS A 871 -39.30 21.83 -28.02
C LYS A 871 -39.90 20.58 -28.66
N VAL A 872 -41.12 20.23 -28.24
CA VAL A 872 -42.05 19.41 -29.02
C VAL A 872 -42.42 20.21 -30.29
N LYS A 873 -42.50 19.54 -31.43
CA LYS A 873 -42.91 20.12 -32.71
C LYS A 873 -44.26 20.85 -32.58
N LYS A 874 -44.35 22.07 -33.10
CA LYS A 874 -45.59 22.81 -33.32
C LYS A 874 -46.28 22.25 -34.57
N ASP A 875 -47.57 21.96 -34.47
CA ASP A 875 -48.53 22.19 -35.56
C ASP A 875 -49.39 23.40 -35.18
N VAL A 876 -49.84 24.10 -36.21
CA VAL A 876 -50.22 25.51 -36.27
C VAL A 876 -51.74 25.69 -36.12
N ASN A 877 -52.19 26.73 -35.40
CA ASN A 877 -53.17 27.75 -35.83
C ASN A 877 -53.62 28.61 -34.62
N ASP A 878 -53.16 29.87 -34.65
CA ASP A 878 -53.88 31.15 -34.48
C ASP A 878 -55.14 31.20 -33.60
N ASP A 879 -55.08 31.95 -32.49
CA ASP A 879 -55.65 33.31 -32.38
C ASP A 879 -55.43 33.90 -30.98
N GLU A 880 -55.67 35.20 -30.88
CA GLU A 880 -55.13 36.21 -29.98
C GLU A 880 -55.56 36.18 -28.50
N ASP A 881 -54.75 36.92 -27.74
CA ASP A 881 -55.08 37.74 -26.57
C ASP A 881 -54.96 37.21 -25.11
N ASP A 882 -54.08 37.94 -24.43
CA ASP A 882 -54.15 38.53 -23.10
C ASP A 882 -53.89 37.77 -21.78
N ASN A 883 -53.29 38.56 -20.90
CA ASN A 883 -52.74 38.29 -19.57
C ASN A 883 -53.67 37.54 -18.61
N ALA A 884 -53.22 36.39 -18.08
CA ALA A 884 -53.63 35.94 -16.74
C ALA A 884 -52.73 34.81 -16.19
N VAL A 885 -52.29 35.02 -14.94
CA VAL A 885 -51.68 34.06 -14.03
C VAL A 885 -52.41 32.71 -14.05
N LYS A 886 -51.71 31.59 -14.31
CA LYS A 886 -52.30 30.24 -14.21
C LYS A 886 -51.78 29.43 -13.02
N ALA A 887 -52.77 29.01 -12.24
CA ALA A 887 -52.76 28.15 -11.07
C ALA A 887 -52.15 26.75 -11.30
N PRO A 888 -51.87 25.98 -10.23
CA PRO A 888 -51.26 24.64 -10.32
C PRO A 888 -52.14 23.67 -11.11
N LYS A 889 -51.52 22.89 -12.02
CA LYS A 889 -52.22 21.82 -12.76
C LYS A 889 -52.67 20.70 -11.82
N ALA A 890 -53.92 20.26 -12.04
CA ALA A 890 -54.62 19.20 -11.33
C ALA A 890 -53.88 17.83 -11.33
N PRO A 891 -54.11 16.99 -10.31
CA PRO A 891 -53.47 15.67 -10.18
C PRO A 891 -53.92 14.68 -11.25
N LYS A 892 -53.04 13.75 -11.60
CA LYS A 892 -53.28 12.66 -12.56
C LYS A 892 -54.25 11.64 -11.96
N GLU A 893 -55.46 11.54 -12.50
CA GLU A 893 -56.42 10.50 -12.12
C GLU A 893 -56.09 9.16 -12.79
N CYS A 894 -56.21 8.08 -12.02
CA CYS A 894 -56.00 6.71 -12.48
C CYS A 894 -57.35 6.09 -12.89
N PRO A 895 -57.40 5.26 -13.95
CA PRO A 895 -58.62 4.58 -14.37
C PRO A 895 -59.15 3.61 -13.29
N GLU A 896 -60.45 3.33 -13.33
CA GLU A 896 -61.18 2.56 -12.32
C GLU A 896 -60.48 1.24 -11.93
N GLY A 897 -60.36 1.02 -10.61
CA GLY A 897 -59.69 -0.15 -10.02
C GLY A 897 -58.16 -0.05 -9.88
N LYS A 898 -57.56 1.14 -10.07
CA LYS A 898 -56.12 1.40 -9.85
C LYS A 898 -55.85 2.68 -9.05
N VAL A 899 -54.85 2.64 -8.18
CA VAL A 899 -54.33 3.74 -7.36
C VAL A 899 -52.91 4.15 -7.80
N LEU A 900 -52.58 5.43 -7.67
CA LEU A 900 -51.29 5.98 -8.09
C LEU A 900 -50.18 5.60 -7.11
N ASN A 901 -49.11 4.96 -7.58
CA ASN A 901 -47.94 4.65 -6.76
C ASN A 901 -47.02 5.89 -6.62
N PRO A 902 -46.83 6.45 -5.41
CA PRO A 902 -46.11 7.71 -5.22
C PRO A 902 -44.61 7.63 -5.48
N ASN A 903 -44.00 6.45 -5.44
CA ASN A 903 -42.56 6.27 -5.72
C ASN A 903 -42.24 6.17 -7.22
N THR A 904 -43.25 5.89 -8.06
CA THR A 904 -43.05 5.61 -9.49
C THR A 904 -43.95 6.43 -10.43
N GLY A 905 -44.95 7.14 -9.91
CA GLY A 905 -45.88 7.98 -10.67
C GLY A 905 -46.80 7.20 -11.62
N ARG A 906 -47.00 5.90 -11.40
CA ARG A 906 -47.81 4.99 -12.25
C ARG A 906 -49.01 4.43 -11.49
N CYS A 907 -50.13 4.22 -12.19
CA CYS A 907 -51.36 3.62 -11.63
C CYS A 907 -51.26 2.09 -11.51
N ILE A 908 -51.47 1.54 -10.31
CA ILE A 908 -51.39 0.10 -9.97
C ILE A 908 -52.70 -0.39 -9.34
N LYS A 909 -53.05 -1.68 -9.44
CA LYS A 909 -54.32 -2.20 -8.88
C LYS A 909 -54.34 -2.12 -7.35
N ASP A 910 -55.44 -1.61 -6.79
CA ASP A 910 -55.60 -1.41 -5.36
C ASP A 910 -55.83 -2.76 -4.64
N LYS A 911 -55.07 -3.01 -3.57
CA LYS A 911 -55.22 -4.18 -2.69
C LYS A 911 -54.85 -3.82 -1.26
N THR A 912 -55.59 -2.91 -0.63
CA THR A 912 -55.76 -2.90 0.84
C THR A 912 -56.92 -2.00 1.29
N GLY A 913 -58.04 -2.61 1.69
CA GLY A 913 -58.88 -2.14 2.80
C GLY A 913 -59.21 -3.39 3.61
N THR A 914 -59.07 -3.46 4.93
CA THR A 914 -59.21 -2.46 5.99
C THR A 914 -58.35 -2.86 7.20
N ALA A 915 -57.89 -1.87 7.98
CA ALA A 915 -57.32 -2.07 9.31
C ALA A 915 -58.28 -1.47 10.36
N GLY A 916 -58.53 -2.20 11.46
CA GLY A 916 -59.30 -1.70 12.60
C GLY A 916 -59.58 -2.72 13.71
N ALA A 917 -58.60 -2.89 14.62
CA ALA A 917 -58.70 -3.24 16.04
C ALA A 917 -59.25 -4.61 16.55
N ALA A 918 -58.32 -5.34 17.20
CA ALA A 918 -58.38 -6.10 18.46
C ALA A 918 -59.44 -7.20 18.73
N LYS A 919 -58.98 -8.47 18.86
CA LYS A 919 -59.00 -9.28 20.12
C LYS A 919 -58.45 -10.71 19.94
N ALA A 920 -58.20 -11.32 21.09
CA ALA A 920 -57.45 -12.53 21.45
C ALA A 920 -57.99 -13.88 20.87
N PRO A 921 -57.31 -15.01 21.12
CA PRO A 921 -57.24 -16.18 20.24
C PRO A 921 -58.33 -17.22 20.52
N LYS A 922 -58.66 -18.09 19.54
CA LYS A 922 -58.86 -19.54 19.74
C LYS A 922 -59.24 -20.33 18.47
N SER A 923 -58.82 -21.58 18.54
CA SER A 923 -59.38 -22.83 17.96
C SER A 923 -59.30 -23.10 16.46
N ALA A 924 -58.53 -24.16 16.20
CA ALA A 924 -58.42 -25.03 15.04
C ALA A 924 -59.68 -25.24 14.19
N LYS A 925 -59.49 -25.29 12.86
CA LYS A 925 -60.30 -26.09 11.93
C LYS A 925 -59.42 -26.77 10.87
N ALA A 926 -59.90 -27.94 10.45
CA ALA A 926 -59.22 -29.13 9.93
C ALA A 926 -58.41 -29.00 8.61
N PRO A 927 -57.46 -29.92 8.36
CA PRO A 927 -56.56 -29.87 7.21
C PRO A 927 -57.24 -30.33 5.91
N LYS A 928 -56.97 -29.63 4.81
CA LYS A 928 -57.29 -30.11 3.45
C LYS A 928 -56.22 -31.09 2.98
N ALA A 929 -56.66 -32.20 2.38
CA ALA A 929 -55.86 -33.36 2.01
C ALA A 929 -54.65 -33.03 1.11
N PRO A 930 -53.52 -33.76 1.25
CA PRO A 930 -52.30 -33.54 0.48
C PRO A 930 -52.45 -33.99 -0.99
N LYS A 931 -51.74 -33.29 -1.88
CA LYS A 931 -51.71 -33.56 -3.32
C LYS A 931 -50.81 -34.76 -3.62
N GLU A 932 -51.38 -35.87 -4.07
CA GLU A 932 -50.64 -37.07 -4.46
C GLU A 932 -49.97 -36.90 -5.83
N CYS A 933 -48.75 -37.43 -5.94
CA CYS A 933 -47.95 -37.40 -7.16
C CYS A 933 -48.06 -38.73 -7.93
N PRO A 934 -48.09 -38.70 -9.28
CA PRO A 934 -48.12 -39.92 -10.08
C PRO A 934 -46.92 -40.83 -9.83
N GLU A 935 -47.08 -42.12 -10.08
CA GLU A 935 -46.09 -43.17 -9.83
C GLU A 935 -44.69 -42.82 -10.37
N GLY A 936 -43.66 -42.99 -9.54
CA GLY A 936 -42.26 -42.64 -9.86
C GLY A 936 -41.88 -41.16 -9.69
N LYS A 937 -42.75 -40.32 -9.11
CA LYS A 937 -42.45 -38.92 -8.79
C LYS A 937 -42.79 -38.57 -7.34
N VAL A 938 -41.96 -37.72 -6.72
CA VAL A 938 -42.16 -37.20 -5.35
C VAL A 938 -42.43 -35.71 -5.37
N LEU A 939 -43.32 -35.25 -4.46
CA LEU A 939 -43.70 -33.85 -4.34
C LEU A 939 -42.53 -33.04 -3.77
N ASN A 940 -42.05 -32.04 -4.52
CA ASN A 940 -41.03 -31.12 -4.02
C ASN A 940 -41.67 -30.11 -3.04
N PRO A 941 -41.29 -30.10 -1.75
CA PRO A 941 -41.99 -29.33 -0.72
C PRO A 941 -41.76 -27.81 -0.83
N ASN A 942 -40.69 -27.36 -1.51
CA ASN A 942 -40.42 -25.94 -1.71
C ASN A 942 -41.18 -25.34 -2.90
N THR A 943 -41.63 -26.18 -3.84
CA THR A 943 -42.22 -25.73 -5.11
C THR A 943 -43.62 -26.29 -5.37
N GLY A 944 -44.07 -27.29 -4.60
CA GLY A 944 -45.38 -27.93 -4.75
C GLY A 944 -45.57 -28.75 -6.03
N ARG A 945 -44.49 -29.14 -6.72
CA ARG A 945 -44.51 -29.88 -8.00
C ARG A 945 -43.92 -31.29 -7.86
N CYS A 946 -44.50 -32.27 -8.55
CA CYS A 946 -44.02 -33.66 -8.58
C CYS A 946 -42.79 -33.81 -9.50
N ILE A 947 -41.68 -34.33 -8.98
CA ILE A 947 -40.41 -34.51 -9.70
C ILE A 947 -39.91 -35.96 -9.65
N LYS A 948 -39.22 -36.45 -10.69
CA LYS A 948 -38.63 -37.80 -10.72
C LYS A 948 -37.45 -37.88 -9.75
N GLN A 949 -37.41 -38.94 -8.95
CA GLN A 949 -36.32 -39.19 -7.99
C GLN A 949 -35.08 -39.65 -8.78
N LYS A 950 -34.01 -38.84 -8.80
CA LYS A 950 -32.67 -39.30 -9.21
C LYS A 950 -31.99 -39.82 -7.95
N GLU A 951 -31.60 -41.10 -7.95
CA GLU A 951 -30.77 -41.68 -6.89
C GLU A 951 -29.48 -40.86 -6.77
N ARG A 952 -29.23 -40.35 -5.56
CA ARG A 952 -27.98 -39.69 -5.21
C ARG A 952 -27.07 -40.72 -4.57
N ASP A 953 -25.93 -40.96 -5.20
CA ASP A 953 -24.80 -41.63 -4.59
C ASP A 953 -24.43 -40.98 -3.26
N ALA A 954 -24.43 -41.79 -2.20
CA ALA A 954 -24.20 -41.39 -0.81
C ALA A 954 -22.73 -41.07 -0.49
N LYS A 955 -22.02 -40.37 -1.38
CA LYS A 955 -20.58 -40.09 -1.20
C LYS A 955 -20.19 -38.64 -0.95
N PHE A 956 -21.10 -37.67 -1.04
CA PHE A 956 -20.74 -36.26 -0.80
C PHE A 956 -21.88 -35.45 -0.17
N SER A 957 -21.77 -35.19 1.13
CA SER A 957 -22.52 -34.15 1.85
C SER A 957 -21.55 -33.34 2.70
N PHE A 958 -21.26 -32.10 2.26
CA PHE A 958 -20.70 -30.99 3.04
C PHE A 958 -21.46 -29.71 2.70
#